data_AF-A0A941FAM7-F1
#
_entry.id   AF-A0A941FAM7-F1
#
_cell.length_a   1.000
_cell.length_b   1.000
_cell.length_c   1.000
_cell.angle_alpha   90.00
_cell.angle_beta   90.00
_cell.angle_gamma   90.00
#
_symmetry.space_group_name_H-M   'P 1'
#
loop_
_entity.id
_entity.type
_entity.pdbx_description
1 polymer ?
#
loop_
_entity_poly.entity_id
_entity_poly.type
_entity_poly.pdbx_seq_one_letter_code
_entity_poly.pdbx_strand_id
1 'polypeptide(L)'
;MNLYPLIPKAAKVGLMPLDEAELQLLKNAEISKNGSFDVPLLNNAVLDFETSAAANIWVYNNTDDLRNDDLDGFYLSDDDCKKVMKEQAVVRYSIGAKLRAKAGGSIKEILGFEIGANRELDVSMYRLHDLSTKTSEAVYQDLLDFKSLLNDSAKAEFWDGFLPNEACSYALKGQVSGKIDVDVVQLLSTVLAPVFTLTKSGTQLPVSIDPSISVSFSFKREDNFECLVRKVEDKVFALKLGKAKSSSKELGINAGVSIESLDVEKEKIIQIIDKYYENYLGKPTGELDELIAQTDDYLSDETIATIIEKIDFVGDTYEELKAHYNEYKDKIADVKEKVIALLSAKVEIGLEYEYRKTMTTGVLLEATVQQDFLMANFGDVVKLKVASLLVHHRDADDAPFKVNNYFSEKGLEFSRRFALGLSIGNWTLSSYTQKELEVEEKEIGVNGKKAISISSLKEKGAFVFAEQSKIAISLDAETKHPAQELHYDDLDYTLTLIAGKEDGKIKGRIKERKNKKKGDVKDLNAFIQLAVVWGALADLSHTDSQKRLSELWNKIKHCDDVEYECKLHVPSEVFVCLANAMRSSMGYEILARSMAASVYENKNEDSARMASREDFYYQPILDFYNTRSTNNLFAHNKYRRSYKKWRNFETNRLSLNPVNRPSYFGGIPFDESLKSYQELLKAFNNFDEKISKSKALKIDVDHARKSEIAKLFGFIESVVNDKRGFNQKWFGYMILELIEMHYPDKADAISCTFTIQTTTGNKDEALVFGA
;
A
#
# COMPACT_ATOMS: atom_id res chain seq x y z
N MET A 1 -15.41 -24.27 32.81
CA MET A 1 -16.88 -24.15 32.79
C MET A 1 -17.34 -24.81 31.50
N ASN A 2 -18.43 -25.59 31.54
CA ASN A 2 -19.09 -26.08 30.33
C ASN A 2 -19.70 -24.87 29.61
N LEU A 3 -19.49 -24.71 28.30
CA LEU A 3 -20.08 -23.62 27.51
C LEU A 3 -21.55 -23.89 27.15
N TYR A 4 -21.98 -25.15 27.20
CA TYR A 4 -23.36 -25.56 26.98
C TYR A 4 -24.40 -24.78 27.82
N PRO A 5 -24.27 -24.61 29.16
CA PRO A 5 -25.19 -23.82 29.97
C PRO A 5 -25.11 -22.31 29.72
N LEU A 6 -24.08 -21.83 29.02
CA LEU A 6 -23.90 -20.41 28.72
C LEU A 6 -24.63 -19.98 27.44
N ILE A 7 -25.01 -20.93 26.59
CA ILE A 7 -25.71 -20.70 25.32
C ILE A 7 -27.19 -21.14 25.48
N PRO A 8 -28.11 -20.24 25.89
CA PRO A 8 -29.48 -20.60 26.26
C PRO A 8 -30.31 -21.20 25.11
N LYS A 9 -29.89 -21.02 23.86
CA LYS A 9 -30.51 -21.61 22.65
C LYS A 9 -29.91 -22.96 22.25
N ALA A 10 -28.72 -23.35 22.71
CA ALA A 10 -28.11 -24.64 22.38
C ALA A 10 -28.95 -25.83 22.91
N ALA A 11 -29.63 -25.62 24.04
CA ALA A 11 -30.59 -26.58 24.60
C ALA A 11 -31.89 -26.75 23.77
N LYS A 12 -32.08 -25.93 22.73
CA LYS A 12 -33.22 -26.00 21.79
C LYS A 12 -32.83 -26.46 20.39
N VAL A 13 -31.56 -26.82 20.18
CA VAL A 13 -31.13 -27.47 18.92
C VAL A 13 -31.93 -28.76 18.77
N GLY A 14 -32.51 -28.98 17.59
CA GLY A 14 -33.47 -30.06 17.34
C GLY A 14 -32.91 -31.46 17.61
N LEU A 15 -33.79 -32.47 17.53
CA LEU A 15 -33.40 -33.89 17.59
C LEU A 15 -33.18 -34.50 16.20
N MET A 16 -33.07 -33.65 15.17
CA MET A 16 -32.89 -34.11 13.79
C MET A 16 -31.47 -34.63 13.56
N PRO A 17 -31.29 -35.62 12.68
CA PRO A 17 -29.98 -36.02 12.18
C PRO A 17 -29.24 -34.85 11.49
N LEU A 18 -27.92 -34.95 11.37
CA LEU A 18 -27.08 -33.88 10.81
C LEU A 18 -27.23 -33.72 9.29
N ASP A 19 -27.62 -34.75 8.54
CA ASP A 19 -27.93 -34.64 7.10
C ASP A 19 -29.21 -33.81 6.81
N GLU A 20 -30.10 -33.71 7.78
CA GLU A 20 -31.33 -32.88 7.70
C GLU A 20 -31.16 -31.50 8.36
N ALA A 21 -30.01 -31.22 8.96
CA ALA A 21 -29.77 -29.99 9.70
C ALA A 21 -29.64 -28.77 8.76
N GLU A 22 -30.17 -27.64 9.20
CA GLU A 22 -29.91 -26.35 8.55
C GLU A 22 -28.46 -25.90 8.77
N LEU A 23 -27.90 -25.21 7.78
CA LEU A 23 -26.53 -24.70 7.81
C LEU A 23 -26.23 -23.84 9.05
N GLN A 24 -27.19 -23.01 9.50
CA GLN A 24 -27.04 -22.12 10.66
C GLN A 24 -27.95 -22.57 11.81
N LEU A 25 -27.48 -23.52 12.63
CA LEU A 25 -28.20 -23.92 13.85
C LEU A 25 -28.25 -22.80 14.89
N LEU A 26 -27.21 -21.96 14.94
CA LEU A 26 -27.12 -20.85 15.88
C LEU A 26 -26.34 -19.68 15.28
N LYS A 27 -26.95 -18.49 15.29
CA LYS A 27 -26.32 -17.25 14.82
C LYS A 27 -26.40 -16.16 15.88
N ASN A 28 -25.26 -15.55 16.18
CA ASN A 28 -25.08 -14.42 17.09
C ASN A 28 -25.83 -14.61 18.41
N ALA A 29 -25.73 -15.79 19.01
CA ALA A 29 -26.39 -16.05 20.26
C ALA A 29 -25.64 -15.37 21.40
N GLU A 30 -26.35 -14.49 22.11
CA GLU A 30 -25.83 -13.84 23.30
C GLU A 30 -25.52 -14.86 24.40
N ILE A 31 -24.36 -14.67 25.04
CA ILE A 31 -23.96 -15.47 26.19
C ILE A 31 -24.75 -15.02 27.41
N SER A 32 -25.45 -15.96 28.04
CA SER A 32 -26.45 -15.71 29.09
C SER A 32 -25.90 -15.13 30.40
N LYS A 33 -24.58 -15.18 30.62
CA LYS A 33 -23.91 -14.67 31.83
C LYS A 33 -22.52 -14.15 31.50
N ASN A 34 -22.17 -13.01 32.09
CA ASN A 34 -20.79 -12.54 32.06
C ASN A 34 -19.85 -13.55 32.71
N GLY A 35 -18.70 -13.77 32.10
CA GLY A 35 -17.70 -14.73 32.57
C GLY A 35 -16.30 -14.30 32.19
N SER A 36 -15.31 -14.79 32.93
CA SER A 36 -13.90 -14.47 32.74
C SER A 36 -13.11 -15.77 32.80
N PHE A 37 -12.25 -16.03 31.82
CA PHE A 37 -11.58 -17.33 31.65
C PHE A 37 -10.10 -17.16 31.40
N ASP A 38 -9.29 -17.80 32.22
CA ASP A 38 -7.86 -17.87 31.97
C ASP A 38 -7.57 -18.50 30.62
N VAL A 39 -6.61 -17.91 29.90
CA VAL A 39 -6.04 -18.49 28.69
C VAL A 39 -4.58 -18.83 28.98
N PRO A 40 -4.29 -20.02 29.54
CA PRO A 40 -2.92 -20.42 29.92
C PRO A 40 -1.91 -20.28 28.77
N LEU A 41 -2.34 -20.56 27.53
CA LEU A 41 -1.47 -20.48 26.34
C LEU A 41 -0.97 -19.05 26.06
N LEU A 42 -1.71 -18.03 26.52
CA LEU A 42 -1.40 -16.62 26.36
C LEU A 42 -0.94 -16.02 27.70
N ASN A 43 -0.23 -16.76 28.56
CA ASN A 43 0.47 -16.31 29.78
C ASN A 43 -0.07 -15.01 30.42
N ASN A 44 -0.83 -15.11 31.51
CA ASN A 44 -1.48 -13.97 32.17
C ASN A 44 -2.57 -13.27 31.36
N ALA A 45 -3.16 -13.94 30.36
CA ALA A 45 -4.36 -13.48 29.67
C ALA A 45 -5.65 -14.09 30.24
N VAL A 46 -6.74 -13.35 30.04
CA VAL A 46 -8.10 -13.73 30.39
C VAL A 46 -9.05 -13.35 29.24
N LEU A 47 -9.96 -14.25 28.88
CA LEU A 47 -11.07 -13.97 27.98
C LEU A 47 -12.30 -13.57 28.79
N ASP A 48 -12.76 -12.35 28.56
CA ASP A 48 -13.96 -11.81 29.14
C ASP A 48 -15.12 -11.90 28.15
N PHE A 49 -16.12 -12.65 28.54
CA PHE A 49 -17.38 -12.82 27.84
C PHE A 49 -18.36 -11.82 28.42
N GLU A 50 -18.60 -10.74 27.70
CA GLU A 50 -19.68 -9.78 28.01
C GLU A 50 -20.99 -10.25 27.36
N THR A 51 -22.14 -9.71 27.76
CA THR A 51 -23.45 -10.04 27.15
C THR A 51 -23.53 -9.75 25.64
N SER A 52 -22.56 -9.04 25.07
CA SER A 52 -22.41 -8.80 23.62
C SER A 52 -21.54 -9.83 22.91
N ALA A 53 -20.98 -10.82 23.61
CA ALA A 53 -20.23 -11.91 23.00
C ALA A 53 -21.17 -12.81 22.17
N ALA A 54 -20.78 -13.10 20.94
CA ALA A 54 -21.55 -13.90 20.00
C ALA A 54 -21.03 -15.33 19.96
N ALA A 55 -21.93 -16.30 20.17
CA ALA A 55 -21.69 -17.70 19.88
C ALA A 55 -22.44 -18.11 18.61
N ASN A 56 -21.77 -18.91 17.78
CA ASN A 56 -22.30 -19.39 16.51
C ASN A 56 -22.07 -20.90 16.36
N ILE A 57 -23.01 -21.58 15.72
CA ILE A 57 -22.92 -23.00 15.38
C ILE A 57 -23.39 -23.17 13.94
N TRP A 58 -22.50 -23.69 13.10
CA TRP A 58 -22.79 -24.04 11.71
C TRP A 58 -22.64 -25.54 11.48
N VAL A 59 -23.49 -26.10 10.63
CA VAL A 59 -23.44 -27.49 10.19
C VAL A 59 -23.25 -27.52 8.68
N TYR A 60 -22.12 -28.07 8.23
CA TYR A 60 -21.82 -28.28 6.83
C TYR A 60 -22.03 -29.77 6.52
N ASN A 61 -23.15 -30.10 5.91
CA ASN A 61 -23.54 -31.48 5.62
C ASN A 61 -23.56 -31.78 4.12
N ASN A 62 -23.34 -30.77 3.27
CA ASN A 62 -23.18 -30.93 1.84
C ASN A 62 -22.23 -29.86 1.26
N THR A 63 -21.70 -30.11 0.06
CA THR A 63 -20.74 -29.17 -0.57
C THR A 63 -21.40 -27.90 -1.13
N ASP A 64 -22.72 -27.87 -1.31
CA ASP A 64 -23.43 -26.67 -1.76
C ASP A 64 -23.60 -25.64 -0.63
N ASP A 65 -23.54 -26.08 0.63
CA ASP A 65 -23.48 -25.18 1.80
C ASP A 65 -22.30 -24.23 1.72
N LEU A 66 -21.19 -24.66 1.09
CA LEU A 66 -19.98 -23.86 0.89
C LEU A 66 -20.13 -22.77 -0.19
N ARG A 67 -21.19 -22.81 -1.00
CA ARG A 67 -21.42 -21.86 -2.11
C ARG A 67 -22.39 -20.73 -1.78
N ASN A 68 -23.27 -20.93 -0.79
CA ASN A 68 -24.45 -20.09 -0.57
C ASN A 68 -24.32 -19.09 0.58
N ASP A 69 -23.43 -19.34 1.53
CA ASP A 69 -22.99 -18.37 2.53
C ASP A 69 -21.56 -17.96 2.17
N ASP A 70 -21.19 -16.70 2.44
CA ASP A 70 -19.91 -16.00 2.24
C ASP A 70 -18.66 -16.77 2.79
N LEU A 71 -18.45 -18.02 2.34
CA LEU A 71 -17.60 -19.07 2.92
C LEU A 71 -16.36 -19.34 2.07
N ASP A 72 -16.04 -18.42 1.16
CA ASP A 72 -14.79 -18.44 0.42
C ASP A 72 -13.63 -18.56 1.42
N GLY A 73 -12.91 -19.68 1.40
CA GLY A 73 -11.79 -19.95 2.31
C GLY A 73 -12.09 -20.92 3.47
N PHE A 74 -13.06 -21.82 3.33
CA PHE A 74 -13.24 -22.95 4.24
C PHE A 74 -11.92 -23.72 4.49
N TYR A 75 -11.78 -24.30 5.68
CA TYR A 75 -10.50 -24.85 6.16
C TYR A 75 -10.07 -26.15 5.46
N LEU A 76 -11.00 -26.82 4.77
CA LEU A 76 -10.74 -27.98 3.92
C LEU A 76 -10.62 -27.56 2.46
N SER A 77 -9.78 -28.28 1.71
CA SER A 77 -9.74 -28.15 0.25
C SER A 77 -11.03 -28.68 -0.37
N ASP A 78 -11.37 -28.24 -1.59
CA ASP A 78 -12.55 -28.73 -2.32
C ASP A 78 -12.61 -30.26 -2.41
N ASP A 79 -11.46 -30.90 -2.62
CA ASP A 79 -11.37 -32.34 -2.73
C ASP A 79 -11.54 -33.04 -1.37
N ASP A 80 -11.02 -32.44 -0.29
CA ASP A 80 -11.26 -32.92 1.07
C ASP A 80 -12.73 -32.73 1.47
N CYS A 81 -13.34 -31.59 1.16
CA CYS A 81 -14.77 -31.33 1.38
C CYS A 81 -15.64 -32.40 0.72
N LYS A 82 -15.40 -32.70 -0.57
CA LYS A 82 -16.16 -33.74 -1.29
C LYS A 82 -16.01 -35.12 -0.67
N LYS A 83 -14.85 -35.44 -0.11
CA LYS A 83 -14.60 -36.73 0.55
C LYS A 83 -15.29 -36.79 1.91
N VAL A 84 -15.05 -35.78 2.75
CA VAL A 84 -15.57 -35.72 4.12
C VAL A 84 -17.10 -35.61 4.11
N MET A 85 -17.65 -34.65 3.36
CA MET A 85 -19.10 -34.36 3.33
C MET A 85 -19.94 -35.43 2.63
N LYS A 86 -19.31 -36.46 2.06
CA LYS A 86 -20.03 -37.62 1.53
C LYS A 86 -20.58 -38.51 2.64
N GLU A 87 -19.88 -38.57 3.77
CA GLU A 87 -20.13 -39.54 4.84
C GLU A 87 -20.30 -38.89 6.21
N GLN A 88 -19.81 -37.65 6.37
CA GLN A 88 -19.78 -36.94 7.65
C GLN A 88 -20.25 -35.50 7.48
N ALA A 89 -20.85 -34.93 8.53
CA ALA A 89 -21.05 -33.50 8.65
C ALA A 89 -19.88 -32.86 9.40
N VAL A 90 -19.52 -31.64 8.99
CA VAL A 90 -18.62 -30.78 9.76
C VAL A 90 -19.44 -29.83 10.60
N VAL A 91 -19.22 -29.82 11.91
CA VAL A 91 -19.87 -28.86 12.81
C VAL A 91 -18.84 -27.85 13.29
N ARG A 92 -19.08 -26.57 13.00
CA ARG A 92 -18.23 -25.45 13.43
C ARG A 92 -18.88 -24.76 14.62
N TYR A 93 -18.13 -24.66 15.70
CA TYR A 93 -18.45 -23.88 16.90
C TYR A 93 -17.55 -22.66 16.93
N SER A 94 -18.11 -21.46 17.07
CA SER A 94 -17.31 -20.23 17.17
C SER A 94 -17.81 -19.35 18.30
N ILE A 95 -16.86 -18.78 19.05
CA ILE A 95 -17.15 -17.86 20.15
C ILE A 95 -16.17 -16.68 20.10
N GLY A 96 -16.72 -15.47 20.06
CA GLY A 96 -15.96 -14.23 20.20
C GLY A 96 -15.94 -13.69 21.62
N ALA A 97 -14.78 -13.24 22.10
CA ALA A 97 -14.62 -12.67 23.43
C ALA A 97 -13.55 -11.58 23.49
N LYS A 98 -13.58 -10.74 24.54
CA LYS A 98 -12.57 -9.70 24.76
C LYS A 98 -11.38 -10.25 25.52
N LEU A 99 -10.18 -10.05 24.99
CA LEU A 99 -8.93 -10.41 25.63
C LEU A 99 -8.50 -9.31 26.61
N ARG A 100 -8.22 -9.68 27.86
CA ARG A 100 -7.65 -8.81 28.91
C ARG A 100 -6.41 -9.43 29.55
N ALA A 101 -5.51 -8.59 30.02
CA ALA A 101 -4.41 -9.03 30.88
C ALA A 101 -4.89 -9.20 32.33
N LYS A 102 -4.34 -10.17 33.05
CA LYS A 102 -4.51 -10.32 34.51
C LYS A 102 -3.93 -9.09 35.23
N ALA A 103 -4.47 -8.79 36.41
CA ALA A 103 -4.19 -7.57 37.18
C ALA A 103 -2.70 -7.21 37.23
N GLY A 104 -2.35 -6.05 36.65
CA GLY A 104 -0.99 -5.49 36.64
C GLY A 104 -0.16 -5.73 35.37
N GLY A 105 -0.58 -6.63 34.47
CA GLY A 105 0.10 -6.88 33.20
C GLY A 105 -0.44 -6.05 32.04
N SER A 106 0.35 -5.90 30.97
CA SER A 106 -0.11 -5.32 29.70
C SER A 106 -0.38 -6.40 28.66
N ILE A 107 -1.43 -6.24 27.84
CA ILE A 107 -1.68 -7.13 26.70
C ILE A 107 -0.49 -7.10 25.72
N LYS A 108 0.20 -5.95 25.66
CA LYS A 108 1.44 -5.77 24.90
C LYS A 108 2.54 -6.74 25.35
N GLU A 109 2.75 -6.91 26.65
CA GLU A 109 3.72 -7.89 27.17
C GLU A 109 3.31 -9.33 26.85
N ILE A 110 2.01 -9.62 26.87
CA ILE A 110 1.48 -10.97 26.65
C ILE A 110 1.67 -11.42 25.20
N LEU A 111 1.28 -10.56 24.27
CA LEU A 111 1.26 -10.87 22.84
C LEU A 111 2.55 -10.45 22.14
N GLY A 112 3.29 -9.51 22.72
CA GLY A 112 4.49 -8.92 22.13
C GLY A 112 4.20 -7.70 21.24
N PHE A 113 2.94 -7.26 21.13
CA PHE A 113 2.52 -6.14 20.28
C PHE A 113 1.29 -5.41 20.84
N GLU A 114 1.06 -4.17 20.39
CA GLU A 114 -0.14 -3.41 20.76
C GLU A 114 -1.36 -3.91 19.97
N ILE A 115 -2.47 -4.17 20.64
CA ILE A 115 -3.76 -4.42 20.00
C ILE A 115 -4.59 -3.14 20.06
N GLY A 116 -5.26 -2.80 18.94
CA GLY A 116 -6.24 -1.72 18.87
C GLY A 116 -7.35 -1.80 19.92
N ALA A 117 -8.15 -0.74 20.05
CA ALA A 117 -9.04 -0.53 21.20
C ALA A 117 -10.03 -1.68 21.53
N ASN A 118 -10.43 -2.50 20.55
CA ASN A 118 -11.50 -3.50 20.73
C ASN A 118 -11.04 -4.84 21.34
N ARG A 119 -9.77 -5.24 21.19
CA ARG A 119 -9.15 -6.43 21.85
C ARG A 119 -9.98 -7.72 21.77
N GLU A 120 -10.48 -8.07 20.61
CA GLU A 120 -11.33 -9.26 20.40
C GLU A 120 -10.51 -10.48 19.93
N LEU A 121 -10.84 -11.65 20.46
CA LEU A 121 -10.37 -12.97 20.03
C LEU A 121 -11.59 -13.84 19.70
N ASP A 122 -11.66 -14.32 18.47
CA ASP A 122 -12.60 -15.33 18.01
C ASP A 122 -11.92 -16.69 18.02
N VAL A 123 -12.53 -17.65 18.70
CA VAL A 123 -12.03 -19.02 18.78
C VAL A 123 -13.04 -19.94 18.09
N SER A 124 -12.57 -20.75 17.16
CA SER A 124 -13.39 -21.73 16.45
C SER A 124 -12.88 -23.15 16.61
N MET A 125 -13.80 -24.11 16.67
CA MET A 125 -13.54 -25.55 16.67
C MET A 125 -14.38 -26.22 15.59
N TYR A 126 -13.77 -27.13 14.83
CA TYR A 126 -14.37 -27.85 13.70
C TYR A 126 -14.33 -29.35 14.01
N ARG A 127 -15.50 -29.96 14.17
CA ARG A 127 -15.66 -31.38 14.54
C ARG A 127 -16.35 -32.16 13.45
N LEU A 128 -15.98 -33.43 13.30
CA LEU A 128 -16.59 -34.34 12.34
C LEU A 128 -17.55 -35.28 13.04
N HIS A 129 -18.72 -35.46 12.44
CA HIS A 129 -19.76 -36.35 12.94
C HIS A 129 -20.35 -37.15 11.80
N ASP A 130 -20.75 -38.39 12.06
CA ASP A 130 -21.54 -39.15 11.09
C ASP A 130 -22.84 -38.41 10.79
N LEU A 131 -23.28 -38.44 9.53
CA LEU A 131 -24.50 -37.76 9.08
C LEU A 131 -25.75 -38.17 9.89
N SER A 132 -25.77 -39.41 10.41
CA SER A 132 -26.87 -39.93 11.22
C SER A 132 -26.87 -39.44 12.68
N THR A 133 -25.79 -38.82 13.15
CA THR A 133 -25.69 -38.29 14.51
C THR A 133 -26.72 -37.19 14.70
N LYS A 134 -27.37 -37.17 15.87
CA LYS A 134 -28.35 -36.13 16.17
C LYS A 134 -27.65 -34.80 16.45
N THR A 135 -28.17 -33.72 15.88
CA THR A 135 -27.68 -32.35 16.10
C THR A 135 -27.51 -32.00 17.58
N SER A 136 -28.47 -32.33 18.44
CA SER A 136 -28.36 -32.12 19.89
C SER A 136 -27.22 -32.89 20.56
N GLU A 137 -26.93 -34.10 20.07
CA GLU A 137 -25.89 -34.97 20.62
C GLU A 137 -24.50 -34.43 20.25
N ALA A 138 -24.28 -34.12 18.97
CA ALA A 138 -23.05 -33.49 18.48
C ALA A 138 -22.75 -32.18 19.23
N VAL A 139 -23.73 -31.28 19.30
CA VAL A 139 -23.58 -29.98 19.98
C VAL A 139 -23.27 -30.15 21.48
N TYR A 140 -23.91 -31.10 22.16
CA TYR A 140 -23.66 -31.33 23.58
C TYR A 140 -22.26 -31.87 23.85
N GLN A 141 -21.83 -32.87 23.08
CA GLN A 141 -20.50 -33.48 23.22
C GLN A 141 -19.39 -32.47 22.91
N ASP A 142 -19.50 -31.76 21.79
CA ASP A 142 -18.43 -30.85 21.38
C ASP A 142 -18.31 -29.60 22.27
N LEU A 143 -19.42 -29.06 22.77
CA LEU A 143 -19.39 -27.90 23.67
C LEU A 143 -18.84 -28.24 25.08
N LEU A 144 -18.87 -29.52 25.48
CA LEU A 144 -18.16 -29.98 26.68
C LEU A 144 -16.65 -29.87 26.48
N ASP A 145 -16.17 -30.28 25.31
CA ASP A 145 -14.74 -30.35 24.97
C ASP A 145 -14.15 -29.01 24.51
N PHE A 146 -14.98 -28.06 24.09
CA PHE A 146 -14.53 -26.73 23.63
C PHE A 146 -13.65 -26.01 24.66
N LYS A 147 -13.90 -26.21 25.96
CA LYS A 147 -13.07 -25.61 27.02
C LYS A 147 -11.61 -26.08 26.97
N SER A 148 -11.36 -27.31 26.52
CA SER A 148 -10.02 -27.87 26.42
C SER A 148 -9.18 -27.20 25.33
N LEU A 149 -9.81 -26.57 24.32
CA LEU A 149 -9.12 -25.75 23.34
C LEU A 149 -8.39 -24.56 23.99
N LEU A 150 -9.01 -23.95 25.01
CA LEU A 150 -8.43 -22.82 25.74
C LEU A 150 -7.40 -23.23 26.80
N ASN A 151 -7.60 -24.41 27.43
CA ASN A 151 -6.89 -24.79 28.65
C ASN A 151 -5.86 -25.91 28.49
N ASP A 152 -6.08 -26.81 27.53
CA ASP A 152 -5.37 -28.08 27.43
C ASP A 152 -4.60 -28.22 26.12
N SER A 153 -4.57 -27.19 25.27
CA SER A 153 -3.86 -27.20 23.97
C SER A 153 -2.34 -27.38 24.06
N ALA A 154 -1.76 -27.28 25.28
CA ALA A 154 -0.37 -27.62 25.55
C ALA A 154 -0.15 -29.12 25.89
N LYS A 155 -1.21 -29.94 25.93
CA LYS A 155 -1.17 -31.36 26.30
C LYS A 155 -1.38 -32.25 25.08
N ALA A 156 -0.72 -33.40 25.05
CA ALA A 156 -0.81 -34.32 23.92
C ALA A 156 -2.22 -34.91 23.77
N GLU A 157 -2.86 -35.24 24.90
CA GLU A 157 -4.17 -35.89 24.95
C GLU A 157 -5.27 -35.06 24.27
N PHE A 158 -5.10 -33.73 24.28
CA PHE A 158 -6.01 -32.83 23.56
C PHE A 158 -5.93 -33.02 22.04
N TRP A 159 -4.71 -33.06 21.49
CA TRP A 159 -4.45 -33.23 20.06
C TRP A 159 -4.68 -34.66 19.58
N ASP A 160 -4.47 -35.65 20.45
CA ASP A 160 -4.77 -37.06 20.18
C ASP A 160 -6.28 -37.25 19.97
N GLY A 161 -7.12 -36.49 20.68
CA GLY A 161 -8.58 -36.52 20.55
C GLY A 161 -9.14 -35.94 19.25
N PHE A 162 -8.34 -35.29 18.41
CA PHE A 162 -8.79 -34.81 17.10
C PHE A 162 -8.81 -35.96 16.09
N LEU A 163 -9.85 -36.04 15.27
CA LEU A 163 -9.87 -36.88 14.08
C LEU A 163 -9.12 -36.20 12.92
N PRO A 164 -8.59 -36.96 11.94
CA PRO A 164 -8.11 -36.37 10.69
C PRO A 164 -9.17 -35.46 10.08
N ASN A 165 -8.74 -34.30 9.57
CA ASN A 165 -9.60 -33.21 9.08
C ASN A 165 -10.43 -32.46 10.13
N GLU A 166 -10.25 -32.70 11.42
CA GLU A 166 -10.71 -31.76 12.44
C GLU A 166 -9.72 -30.61 12.61
N ALA A 167 -10.24 -29.45 13.02
CA ALA A 167 -9.44 -28.24 13.11
C ALA A 167 -9.87 -27.33 14.25
N CYS A 168 -8.99 -26.40 14.59
CA CYS A 168 -9.33 -25.25 15.42
C CYS A 168 -8.72 -23.98 14.81
N SER A 169 -9.36 -22.85 15.08
CA SER A 169 -8.81 -21.55 14.68
C SER A 169 -8.92 -20.49 15.77
N TYR A 170 -8.00 -19.54 15.69
CA TYR A 170 -7.88 -18.38 16.58
C TYR A 170 -7.76 -17.17 15.67
N ALA A 171 -8.78 -16.32 15.64
CA ALA A 171 -8.76 -15.07 14.91
C ALA A 171 -8.69 -13.90 15.88
N LEU A 172 -7.72 -13.01 15.67
CA LEU A 172 -7.45 -11.87 16.52
C LEU A 172 -7.17 -10.63 15.68
N LYS A 173 -7.69 -9.48 16.10
CA LYS A 173 -7.25 -8.18 15.58
C LYS A 173 -5.94 -7.81 16.25
N GLY A 174 -4.85 -7.76 15.49
CA GLY A 174 -3.51 -7.61 16.07
C GLY A 174 -2.43 -7.32 15.05
N GLN A 175 -1.19 -7.37 15.50
CA GLN A 175 -0.02 -7.05 14.69
C GLN A 175 0.72 -8.33 14.28
N VAL A 176 0.96 -8.54 12.99
CA VAL A 176 1.93 -9.51 12.49
C VAL A 176 3.27 -8.81 12.34
N SER A 177 4.34 -9.48 12.77
CA SER A 177 5.71 -9.02 12.59
C SER A 177 6.57 -10.13 12.01
N GLY A 178 7.49 -9.77 11.13
CA GLY A 178 8.47 -10.69 10.57
C GLY A 178 9.76 -10.01 10.17
N LYS A 179 10.64 -10.77 9.51
CA LYS A 179 11.89 -10.28 8.93
C LYS A 179 11.92 -10.55 7.44
N ILE A 180 12.47 -9.62 6.68
CA ILE A 180 12.79 -9.79 5.27
C ILE A 180 14.26 -9.50 5.08
N ASP A 181 14.92 -10.41 4.38
CA ASP A 181 16.27 -10.20 3.90
C ASP A 181 16.19 -9.66 2.48
N VAL A 182 16.87 -8.54 2.23
CA VAL A 182 16.94 -7.95 0.90
C VAL A 182 18.37 -7.93 0.40
N ASP A 183 18.53 -8.29 -0.88
CA ASP A 183 19.78 -8.15 -1.61
C ASP A 183 20.12 -6.66 -1.77
N VAL A 184 21.19 -6.28 -1.09
CA VAL A 184 21.67 -4.90 -0.99
C VAL A 184 22.22 -4.39 -2.31
N VAL A 185 22.76 -5.27 -3.16
CA VAL A 185 23.33 -4.88 -4.46
C VAL A 185 22.24 -4.31 -5.38
N GLN A 186 21.04 -4.87 -5.32
CA GLN A 186 19.92 -4.42 -6.14
C GLN A 186 19.36 -3.09 -5.65
N LEU A 187 19.16 -2.92 -4.35
CA LEU A 187 18.61 -1.70 -3.76
C LEU A 187 19.56 -0.49 -3.83
N LEU A 188 20.86 -0.70 -3.59
CA LEU A 188 21.84 0.39 -3.44
C LEU A 188 22.07 1.20 -4.72
N SER A 189 21.96 0.57 -5.89
CA SER A 189 22.15 1.28 -7.17
C SER A 189 21.15 2.44 -7.38
N THR A 190 20.00 2.43 -6.70
CA THR A 190 19.03 3.54 -6.67
C THR A 190 19.18 4.51 -5.53
N VAL A 191 19.49 4.02 -4.33
CA VAL A 191 19.46 4.86 -3.13
C VAL A 191 20.75 5.64 -2.92
N LEU A 192 21.83 5.30 -3.63
CA LEU A 192 23.12 6.03 -3.58
C LEU A 192 23.12 7.34 -4.38
N ALA A 193 22.03 7.72 -5.04
CA ALA A 193 21.94 8.99 -5.77
C ALA A 193 22.37 10.23 -4.93
N PRO A 194 21.96 10.37 -3.64
CA PRO A 194 22.44 11.45 -2.76
C PRO A 194 23.97 11.40 -2.55
N VAL A 195 24.57 10.22 -2.52
CA VAL A 195 26.03 10.04 -2.33
C VAL A 195 26.81 10.71 -3.46
N PHE A 196 26.32 10.57 -4.69
CA PHE A 196 26.96 11.16 -5.87
C PHE A 196 26.81 12.68 -5.95
N THR A 197 25.85 13.28 -5.24
CA THR A 197 25.63 14.74 -5.30
C THR A 197 26.74 15.55 -4.63
N LEU A 198 27.53 14.94 -3.75
CA LEU A 198 28.63 15.60 -3.05
C LEU A 198 29.96 15.49 -3.79
N THR A 199 30.03 14.77 -4.92
CA THR A 199 31.25 14.69 -5.72
C THR A 199 31.24 15.72 -6.84
N LYS A 200 32.41 16.29 -7.14
CA LYS A 200 32.61 17.20 -8.27
C LYS A 200 32.07 16.56 -9.57
N SER A 201 31.13 17.26 -10.22
CA SER A 201 30.45 16.81 -11.45
C SER A 201 29.63 15.52 -11.35
N GLY A 202 29.26 15.07 -10.14
CA GLY A 202 28.52 13.81 -9.96
C GLY A 202 29.34 12.57 -10.34
N THR A 203 30.65 12.62 -10.15
CA THR A 203 31.58 11.54 -10.50
C THR A 203 31.15 10.23 -9.85
N GLN A 204 30.82 9.22 -10.66
CA GLN A 204 30.46 7.88 -10.20
C GLN A 204 31.72 7.01 -10.14
N LEU A 205 32.24 6.78 -8.94
CA LEU A 205 33.25 5.76 -8.73
C LEU A 205 32.59 4.38 -8.62
N PRO A 206 33.17 3.33 -9.19
CA PRO A 206 32.69 1.97 -9.00
C PRO A 206 32.68 1.61 -7.50
N VAL A 207 31.51 1.30 -6.96
CA VAL A 207 31.39 0.74 -5.61
C VAL A 207 31.49 -0.78 -5.74
N SER A 208 32.57 -1.36 -5.22
CA SER A 208 32.65 -2.82 -5.08
C SER A 208 31.87 -3.22 -3.84
N ILE A 209 30.65 -3.73 -4.06
CA ILE A 209 29.79 -4.31 -3.03
C ILE A 209 29.94 -5.82 -3.14
N ASP A 210 30.18 -6.47 -2.00
CA ASP A 210 30.20 -7.93 -1.95
C ASP A 210 28.75 -8.45 -2.18
N PRO A 211 28.51 -9.28 -3.21
CA PRO A 211 27.19 -9.79 -3.54
C PRO A 211 26.58 -10.72 -2.48
N SER A 212 27.33 -11.07 -1.44
CA SER A 212 26.82 -11.82 -0.27
C SER A 212 26.23 -10.93 0.83
N ILE A 213 26.30 -9.61 0.71
CA ILE A 213 25.73 -8.69 1.71
C ILE A 213 24.20 -8.67 1.56
N SER A 214 23.51 -9.31 2.49
CA SER A 214 22.08 -9.12 2.74
C SER A 214 21.85 -8.11 3.88
N VAL A 215 20.81 -7.31 3.75
CA VAL A 215 20.31 -6.45 4.84
C VAL A 215 18.92 -6.95 5.24
N SER A 216 18.79 -7.24 6.53
CA SER A 216 17.53 -7.66 7.13
C SER A 216 16.74 -6.46 7.64
N PHE A 217 15.46 -6.40 7.29
CA PHE A 217 14.50 -5.44 7.81
C PHE A 217 13.48 -6.17 8.69
N SER A 218 13.07 -5.56 9.80
CA SER A 218 11.88 -6.00 10.52
C SER A 218 10.67 -5.23 10.00
N PHE A 219 9.56 -5.94 9.79
CA PHE A 219 8.29 -5.33 9.44
C PHE A 219 7.25 -5.61 10.51
N LYS A 220 6.28 -4.71 10.64
CA LYS A 220 5.09 -4.90 11.48
C LYS A 220 3.85 -4.37 10.75
N ARG A 221 2.73 -5.08 10.89
CA ARG A 221 1.45 -4.70 10.28
C ARG A 221 0.27 -5.08 11.15
N GLU A 222 -0.63 -4.14 11.37
CA GLU A 222 -1.89 -4.38 12.09
C GLU A 222 -3.02 -4.76 11.12
N ASP A 223 -3.71 -5.87 11.39
CA ASP A 223 -4.90 -6.33 10.65
C ASP A 223 -5.67 -7.36 11.51
N ASN A 224 -6.76 -7.93 10.97
CA ASN A 224 -7.40 -9.11 11.54
C ASN A 224 -6.68 -10.35 11.00
N PHE A 225 -6.14 -11.18 11.87
CA PHE A 225 -5.38 -12.37 11.47
C PHE A 225 -6.00 -13.63 12.07
N GLU A 226 -5.88 -14.74 11.36
CA GLU A 226 -6.33 -16.06 11.78
C GLU A 226 -5.15 -17.04 11.78
N CYS A 227 -5.07 -17.83 12.85
CA CYS A 227 -4.30 -19.06 12.90
C CYS A 227 -5.27 -20.24 12.85
N LEU A 228 -5.08 -21.15 11.90
CA LEU A 228 -5.81 -22.41 11.75
C LEU A 228 -4.84 -23.58 11.93
N VAL A 229 -5.22 -24.55 12.76
CA VAL A 229 -4.51 -25.82 12.94
C VAL A 229 -5.45 -26.96 12.63
N ARG A 230 -5.10 -27.80 11.65
CA ARG A 230 -5.88 -28.97 11.20
C ARG A 230 -5.07 -30.23 11.37
N LYS A 231 -5.66 -31.29 11.91
CA LYS A 231 -5.01 -32.61 11.94
C LYS A 231 -5.07 -33.24 10.54
N VAL A 232 -3.92 -33.64 10.01
CA VAL A 232 -3.83 -34.28 8.69
C VAL A 232 -3.86 -35.80 8.85
N GLU A 233 -3.04 -36.31 9.75
CA GLU A 233 -2.94 -37.72 10.10
C GLU A 233 -2.43 -37.86 11.55
N ASP A 234 -2.09 -39.08 11.98
CA ASP A 234 -1.63 -39.29 13.35
C ASP A 234 -0.37 -38.46 13.64
N LYS A 235 -0.44 -37.61 14.68
CA LYS A 235 0.62 -36.70 15.13
C LYS A 235 1.10 -35.64 14.13
N VAL A 236 0.46 -35.50 12.97
CA VAL A 236 0.84 -34.52 11.94
C VAL A 236 -0.28 -33.50 11.73
N PHE A 237 0.09 -32.22 11.75
CA PHE A 237 -0.84 -31.10 11.66
C PHE A 237 -0.45 -30.17 10.51
N ALA A 238 -1.46 -29.65 9.81
CA ALA A 238 -1.32 -28.53 8.91
C ALA A 238 -1.59 -27.24 9.69
N LEU A 239 -0.64 -26.31 9.64
CA LEU A 239 -0.71 -24.98 10.20
C LEU A 239 -0.92 -23.99 9.07
N LYS A 240 -1.90 -23.10 9.21
CA LYS A 240 -2.12 -21.96 8.32
C LYS A 240 -2.24 -20.68 9.15
N LEU A 241 -1.37 -19.72 8.90
CA LEU A 241 -1.46 -18.37 9.45
C LEU A 241 -1.83 -17.42 8.31
N GLY A 242 -2.79 -16.54 8.51
CA GLY A 242 -3.35 -15.74 7.43
C GLY A 242 -4.17 -14.55 7.91
N LYS A 243 -4.75 -13.78 6.99
CA LYS A 243 -5.73 -12.75 7.33
C LYS A 243 -7.06 -13.41 7.69
N ALA A 244 -7.64 -13.00 8.80
CA ALA A 244 -9.03 -13.32 9.11
C ALA A 244 -9.93 -12.50 8.17
N LYS A 245 -10.76 -13.19 7.37
CA LYS A 245 -11.75 -12.51 6.51
C LYS A 245 -12.80 -11.82 7.39
N SER A 246 -12.84 -10.50 7.38
CA SER A 246 -13.85 -9.73 8.11
C SER A 246 -15.17 -9.72 7.36
N SER A 247 -16.27 -10.07 8.04
CA SER A 247 -17.64 -9.91 7.51
C SER A 247 -18.09 -8.44 7.44
N SER A 248 -17.33 -7.52 8.04
CA SER A 248 -17.52 -6.09 7.88
C SER A 248 -16.84 -5.61 6.60
N LYS A 249 -17.63 -5.15 5.64
CA LYS A 249 -17.21 -4.42 4.41
C LYS A 249 -16.56 -3.05 4.69
N GLU A 250 -16.08 -2.81 5.90
CA GLU A 250 -15.27 -1.64 6.19
C GLU A 250 -13.84 -1.98 5.76
N LEU A 251 -13.49 -1.53 4.55
CA LEU A 251 -12.10 -1.35 4.11
C LEU A 251 -11.43 -0.36 5.09
N GLY A 252 -11.02 -0.89 6.24
CA GLY A 252 -10.22 -0.17 7.21
C GLY A 252 -8.85 0.09 6.61
N ILE A 253 -8.70 1.24 5.95
CA ILE A 253 -7.41 1.86 5.65
C ILE A 253 -6.82 2.26 7.01
N ASN A 254 -6.27 1.32 7.77
CA ASN A 254 -5.59 1.65 9.02
C ASN A 254 -4.28 0.85 9.13
N ALA A 255 -3.21 1.63 9.31
CA ALA A 255 -1.80 1.30 9.55
C ALA A 255 -1.01 0.73 8.36
N GLY A 256 -0.16 1.58 7.74
CA GLY A 256 0.88 1.17 6.79
C GLY A 256 1.85 0.13 7.40
N VAL A 257 2.60 -0.58 6.54
CA VAL A 257 3.63 -1.52 7.00
C VAL A 257 4.75 -0.70 7.63
N SER A 258 4.99 -0.80 8.94
CA SER A 258 6.13 -0.09 9.54
C SER A 258 7.41 -0.91 9.37
N ILE A 259 8.46 -0.31 8.82
CA ILE A 259 9.79 -0.92 8.74
C ILE A 259 10.74 -0.31 9.75
N GLU A 260 11.48 -1.16 10.44
CA GLU A 260 12.64 -0.75 11.23
C GLU A 260 13.90 -1.39 10.64
N SER A 261 14.86 -0.54 10.24
CA SER A 261 16.20 -1.00 9.87
C SER A 261 16.97 -1.40 11.14
N LEU A 262 17.54 -2.61 11.15
CA LEU A 262 18.38 -3.07 12.26
C LEU A 262 19.69 -2.28 12.30
N ASP A 263 20.18 -1.96 13.50
CA ASP A 263 21.33 -1.05 13.66
C ASP A 263 22.63 -1.63 13.09
N VAL A 264 22.84 -2.95 13.19
CA VAL A 264 24.01 -3.66 12.61
C VAL A 264 24.01 -3.56 11.08
N GLU A 265 22.85 -3.48 10.47
CA GLU A 265 22.67 -3.41 9.02
C GLU A 265 22.79 -1.98 8.50
N LYS A 266 22.36 -0.99 9.29
CA LYS A 266 22.66 0.44 9.03
C LYS A 266 24.16 0.68 8.99
N GLU A 267 24.92 0.08 9.92
CA GLU A 267 26.38 0.18 9.94
C GLU A 267 27.03 -0.37 8.66
N LYS A 268 26.54 -1.50 8.13
CA LYS A 268 27.03 -2.06 6.85
C LYS A 268 26.82 -1.09 5.69
N ILE A 269 25.65 -0.44 5.62
CA ILE A 269 25.35 0.55 4.58
C ILE A 269 26.22 1.80 4.74
N ILE A 270 26.40 2.28 5.98
CA ILE A 270 27.26 3.41 6.30
C ILE A 270 28.70 3.11 5.87
N GLN A 271 29.22 1.92 6.14
CA GLN A 271 30.57 1.50 5.72
C GLN A 271 30.74 1.51 4.19
N ILE A 272 29.70 1.13 3.43
CA ILE A 272 29.73 1.20 1.97
C ILE A 272 29.83 2.66 1.49
N ILE A 273 29.08 3.57 2.12
CA ILE A 273 29.09 5.01 1.82
C ILE A 273 30.43 5.63 2.22
N ASP A 274 30.96 5.27 3.39
CA ASP A 274 32.27 5.73 3.86
C ASP A 274 33.35 5.31 2.89
N LYS A 275 33.45 4.02 2.55
CA LYS A 275 34.42 3.50 1.59
C LYS A 275 34.33 4.21 0.23
N TYR A 276 33.13 4.60 -0.21
CA TYR A 276 32.96 5.39 -1.42
C TYR A 276 33.62 6.78 -1.29
N TYR A 277 33.37 7.51 -0.19
CA TYR A 277 33.99 8.82 0.03
C TYR A 277 35.49 8.74 0.31
N GLU A 278 35.97 7.69 0.97
CA GLU A 278 37.40 7.43 1.14
C GLU A 278 38.10 7.25 -0.20
N ASN A 279 37.52 6.44 -1.09
CA ASN A 279 38.04 6.26 -2.45
C ASN A 279 37.96 7.57 -3.25
N TYR A 280 36.90 8.36 -3.06
CA TYR A 280 36.74 9.65 -3.74
C TYR A 280 37.77 10.67 -3.28
N LEU A 281 37.92 10.87 -1.97
CA LEU A 281 38.83 11.84 -1.38
C LEU A 281 40.29 11.37 -1.46
N GLY A 282 40.52 10.06 -1.48
CA GLY A 282 41.83 9.41 -1.57
C GLY A 282 42.40 8.97 -0.22
N LYS A 283 41.71 9.28 0.89
CA LYS A 283 42.09 8.93 2.27
C LYS A 283 40.86 8.78 3.17
N PRO A 284 40.96 8.01 4.27
CA PRO A 284 39.98 7.99 5.36
C PRO A 284 39.69 9.39 5.91
N THR A 285 38.43 9.68 6.23
CA THR A 285 38.02 10.99 6.81
C THR A 285 38.76 11.32 8.10
N GLY A 286 39.06 10.32 8.93
CA GLY A 286 39.87 10.52 10.15
C GLY A 286 41.33 10.91 9.85
N GLU A 287 41.95 10.37 8.81
CA GLU A 287 43.30 10.80 8.40
C GLU A 287 43.28 12.23 7.84
N LEU A 288 42.20 12.60 7.15
CA LEU A 288 42.02 13.94 6.62
C LEU A 288 41.78 14.98 7.72
N ASP A 289 41.08 14.60 8.80
CA ASP A 289 40.93 15.43 9.99
C ASP A 289 42.29 15.78 10.61
N GLU A 290 43.16 14.77 10.76
CA GLU A 290 44.52 14.97 11.27
C GLU A 290 45.37 15.81 10.33
N LEU A 291 45.31 15.53 9.03
CA LEU A 291 46.10 16.21 8.01
C LEU A 291 45.69 17.68 7.88
N ILE A 292 44.39 17.97 7.83
CA ILE A 292 43.88 19.34 7.83
C ILE A 292 44.26 20.03 9.15
N ALA A 293 44.20 19.35 10.31
CA ALA A 293 44.54 19.97 11.60
C ALA A 293 46.03 20.30 11.80
N GLN A 294 46.94 19.67 11.05
CA GLN A 294 48.39 19.83 11.20
C GLN A 294 49.03 20.79 10.18
N THR A 295 48.26 21.29 9.20
CA THR A 295 48.78 22.12 8.11
C THR A 295 48.51 23.62 8.34
N ASP A 296 49.57 24.43 8.37
CA ASP A 296 49.47 25.90 8.46
C ASP A 296 49.43 26.58 7.07
N ASP A 297 49.90 25.91 6.01
CA ASP A 297 49.88 26.39 4.62
C ASP A 297 49.36 25.29 3.67
N TYR A 298 48.05 25.31 3.45
CA TYR A 298 47.33 24.29 2.69
C TYR A 298 47.63 24.30 1.18
N LEU A 299 48.21 25.38 0.64
CA LEU A 299 48.54 25.50 -0.78
C LEU A 299 49.84 24.74 -1.13
N SER A 300 50.64 24.39 -0.12
CA SER A 300 51.91 23.68 -0.28
C SER A 300 51.79 22.15 -0.25
N ASP A 301 50.67 21.62 0.25
CA ASP A 301 50.41 20.17 0.36
C ASP A 301 49.57 19.68 -0.84
N GLU A 302 50.18 18.84 -1.68
CA GLU A 302 49.56 18.29 -2.89
C GLU A 302 48.30 17.44 -2.61
N THR A 303 48.24 16.81 -1.43
CA THR A 303 47.09 16.02 -0.97
C THR A 303 45.94 16.96 -0.62
N ILE A 304 46.21 18.02 0.14
CA ILE A 304 45.19 19.02 0.52
C ILE A 304 44.69 19.79 -0.70
N ALA A 305 45.58 20.18 -1.61
CA ALA A 305 45.20 20.82 -2.88
C ALA A 305 44.22 19.94 -3.70
N THR A 306 44.45 18.63 -3.74
CA THR A 306 43.57 17.67 -4.42
C THR A 306 42.20 17.55 -3.73
N ILE A 307 42.17 17.60 -2.40
CA ILE A 307 40.93 17.55 -1.60
C ILE A 307 40.11 18.84 -1.80
N ILE A 308 40.76 19.99 -1.72
CA ILE A 308 40.17 21.32 -2.00
C ILE A 308 39.46 21.33 -3.34
N GLU A 309 40.12 20.76 -4.36
CA GLU A 309 39.53 20.66 -5.69
C GLU A 309 38.28 19.76 -5.69
N LYS A 310 38.31 18.63 -4.99
CA LYS A 310 37.21 17.65 -4.93
C LYS A 310 35.99 18.14 -4.16
N ILE A 311 36.19 18.92 -3.10
CA ILE A 311 35.11 19.48 -2.27
C ILE A 311 34.62 20.86 -2.75
N ASP A 312 35.14 21.34 -3.88
CA ASP A 312 34.78 22.63 -4.51
C ASP A 312 34.94 23.82 -3.54
N PHE A 313 36.02 23.84 -2.76
CA PHE A 313 36.30 24.94 -1.84
C PHE A 313 36.75 26.21 -2.59
N VAL A 314 36.11 27.33 -2.29
CA VAL A 314 36.42 28.67 -2.82
C VAL A 314 36.63 29.62 -1.65
N GLY A 315 37.86 29.68 -1.15
CA GLY A 315 38.27 30.56 -0.06
C GLY A 315 39.78 30.71 -0.01
N ASP A 316 40.24 31.70 0.77
CA ASP A 316 41.63 32.15 0.77
C ASP A 316 42.32 31.94 2.13
N THR A 317 41.58 31.44 3.14
CA THR A 317 42.09 31.23 4.49
C THR A 317 41.97 29.78 4.94
N TYR A 318 42.87 29.37 5.84
CA TYR A 318 42.87 28.05 6.44
C TYR A 318 41.65 27.83 7.36
N GLU A 319 41.20 28.86 8.06
CA GLU A 319 39.98 28.80 8.88
C GLU A 319 38.73 28.56 8.01
N GLU A 320 38.63 29.18 6.83
CA GLU A 320 37.56 28.94 5.86
C GLU A 320 37.60 27.52 5.30
N LEU A 321 38.80 26.99 4.99
CA LEU A 321 38.97 25.61 4.55
C LEU A 321 38.49 24.62 5.62
N LYS A 322 38.88 24.83 6.87
CA LYS A 322 38.48 23.99 8.00
C LYS A 322 36.97 24.04 8.23
N ALA A 323 36.36 25.22 8.12
CA ALA A 323 34.92 25.38 8.19
C ALA A 323 34.20 24.64 7.05
N HIS A 324 34.63 24.83 5.80
CA HIS A 324 34.03 24.20 4.61
C HIS A 324 34.20 22.67 4.63
N TYR A 325 35.33 22.17 5.12
CA TYR A 325 35.56 20.73 5.28
C TYR A 325 34.64 20.12 6.35
N ASN A 326 34.43 20.82 7.47
CA ASN A 326 33.45 20.38 8.48
C ASN A 326 32.02 20.39 7.91
N GLU A 327 31.62 21.43 7.17
CA GLU A 327 30.33 21.44 6.48
C GLU A 327 30.19 20.30 5.46
N TYR A 328 31.28 19.93 4.79
CA TYR A 328 31.30 18.81 3.86
C TYR A 328 31.11 17.47 4.59
N LYS A 329 31.73 17.27 5.76
CA LYS A 329 31.51 16.10 6.62
C LYS A 329 30.07 16.03 7.13
N ASP A 330 29.49 17.15 7.54
CA ASP A 330 28.10 17.20 7.97
C ASP A 330 27.14 16.83 6.84
N LYS A 331 27.45 17.26 5.60
CA LYS A 331 26.69 16.84 4.39
C LYS A 331 26.83 15.34 4.12
N ILE A 332 28.00 14.74 4.34
CA ILE A 332 28.18 13.28 4.24
C ILE A 332 27.30 12.56 5.26
N ALA A 333 27.22 13.05 6.50
CA ALA A 333 26.36 12.48 7.53
C ALA A 333 24.86 12.57 7.13
N ASP A 334 24.41 13.73 6.66
CA ASP A 334 23.04 13.94 6.15
C ASP A 334 22.72 13.03 4.94
N VAL A 335 23.69 12.80 4.06
CA VAL A 335 23.56 11.84 2.96
C VAL A 335 23.36 10.40 3.46
N LYS A 336 24.10 9.98 4.49
CA LYS A 336 23.95 8.63 5.06
C LYS A 336 22.55 8.41 5.62
N GLU A 337 22.03 9.38 6.36
CA GLU A 337 20.67 9.33 6.91
C GLU A 337 19.63 9.24 5.78
N LYS A 338 19.77 10.05 4.73
CA LYS A 338 18.88 10.01 3.55
C LYS A 338 18.92 8.68 2.80
N VAL A 339 20.11 8.08 2.64
CA VAL A 339 20.23 6.77 1.99
C VAL A 339 19.49 5.70 2.80
N ILE A 340 19.63 5.71 4.13
CA ILE A 340 18.92 4.77 5.02
C ILE A 340 17.41 4.99 4.94
N ALA A 341 16.94 6.23 5.00
CA ALA A 341 15.52 6.56 4.90
C ALA A 341 14.91 6.11 3.56
N LEU A 342 15.59 6.40 2.44
CA LEU A 342 15.16 5.98 1.10
C LEU A 342 15.14 4.45 0.96
N LEU A 343 16.08 3.76 1.60
CA LEU A 343 16.14 2.31 1.61
C LEU A 343 14.95 1.72 2.38
N SER A 344 14.69 2.21 3.59
CA SER A 344 13.54 1.79 4.40
C SER A 344 12.21 2.02 3.67
N ALA A 345 12.02 3.20 3.08
CA ALA A 345 10.80 3.51 2.31
C ALA A 345 10.63 2.59 1.09
N LYS A 346 11.72 2.24 0.38
CA LYS A 346 11.65 1.32 -0.77
C LYS A 346 11.28 -0.10 -0.36
N VAL A 347 11.86 -0.58 0.73
CA VAL A 347 11.48 -1.90 1.27
C VAL A 347 10.04 -1.86 1.75
N GLU A 348 9.59 -0.76 2.37
CA GLU A 348 8.22 -0.60 2.85
C GLU A 348 7.20 -0.70 1.72
N ILE A 349 7.44 0.00 0.62
CA ILE A 349 6.60 -0.07 -0.57
C ILE A 349 6.58 -1.49 -1.14
N GLY A 350 7.74 -2.14 -1.25
CA GLY A 350 7.85 -3.52 -1.74
C GLY A 350 7.09 -4.52 -0.86
N LEU A 351 7.16 -4.35 0.46
CA LEU A 351 6.42 -5.19 1.41
C LEU A 351 4.94 -4.89 1.43
N GLU A 352 4.53 -3.64 1.35
CA GLU A 352 3.12 -3.30 1.31
C GLU A 352 2.47 -3.83 0.03
N TYR A 353 3.21 -3.86 -1.07
CA TYR A 353 2.82 -4.50 -2.30
C TYR A 353 2.71 -6.03 -2.16
N GLU A 354 3.76 -6.72 -1.70
CA GLU A 354 3.72 -8.18 -1.48
C GLU A 354 2.64 -8.58 -0.46
N TYR A 355 2.42 -7.76 0.56
CA TYR A 355 1.36 -7.96 1.54
C TYR A 355 -0.02 -7.78 0.90
N ARG A 356 -0.24 -6.72 0.10
CA ARG A 356 -1.48 -6.54 -0.69
C ARG A 356 -1.74 -7.69 -1.65
N LYS A 357 -0.71 -8.25 -2.27
CA LYS A 357 -0.76 -9.45 -3.13
C LYS A 357 -1.04 -10.74 -2.33
N THR A 358 -0.60 -10.80 -1.08
CA THR A 358 -0.92 -11.90 -0.16
C THR A 358 -2.35 -11.80 0.40
N MET A 359 -2.96 -10.60 0.39
CA MET A 359 -4.35 -10.38 0.82
C MET A 359 -5.40 -11.06 -0.05
N THR A 360 -5.11 -11.31 -1.33
CA THR A 360 -5.99 -12.04 -2.25
C THR A 360 -6.00 -13.54 -2.00
N THR A 361 -4.89 -14.11 -1.47
CA THR A 361 -4.79 -15.54 -1.11
C THR A 361 -5.12 -15.82 0.36
N GLY A 362 -4.92 -14.84 1.24
CA GLY A 362 -5.22 -14.93 2.67
C GLY A 362 -4.22 -15.75 3.49
N VAL A 363 -2.99 -15.97 3.01
CA VAL A 363 -2.02 -16.90 3.63
C VAL A 363 -0.63 -16.27 3.85
N LEU A 364 -0.20 -16.14 5.10
CA LEU A 364 1.13 -15.68 5.49
C LEU A 364 2.14 -16.83 5.68
N LEU A 365 1.66 -17.95 6.23
CA LEU A 365 2.44 -19.16 6.44
C LEU A 365 1.53 -20.37 6.29
N GLU A 366 1.93 -21.34 5.48
CA GLU A 366 1.43 -22.71 5.51
C GLU A 366 2.60 -23.63 5.85
N ALA A 367 2.39 -24.49 6.84
CA ALA A 367 3.39 -25.42 7.29
C ALA A 367 2.76 -26.76 7.67
N THR A 368 3.56 -27.82 7.59
CA THR A 368 3.27 -29.12 8.18
C THR A 368 4.13 -29.27 9.42
N VAL A 369 3.50 -29.61 10.54
CA VAL A 369 4.14 -29.63 11.86
C VAL A 369 3.84 -30.93 12.59
N GLN A 370 4.84 -31.45 13.31
CA GLN A 370 4.66 -32.59 14.20
C GLN A 370 4.02 -32.14 15.53
N GLN A 371 3.27 -33.03 16.17
CA GLN A 371 2.54 -32.76 17.41
C GLN A 371 3.43 -32.19 18.52
N ASP A 372 4.60 -32.78 18.74
CA ASP A 372 5.54 -32.33 19.78
C ASP A 372 6.03 -30.89 19.52
N PHE A 373 6.26 -30.55 18.24
CA PHE A 373 6.64 -29.20 17.84
C PHE A 373 5.50 -28.22 18.06
N LEU A 374 4.28 -28.59 17.65
CA LEU A 374 3.09 -27.79 17.85
C LEU A 374 2.87 -27.51 19.33
N MET A 375 2.96 -28.50 20.20
CA MET A 375 2.79 -28.34 21.65
C MET A 375 3.83 -27.41 22.26
N ALA A 376 5.09 -27.53 21.84
CA ALA A 376 6.18 -26.68 22.34
C ALA A 376 6.04 -25.22 21.89
N ASN A 377 5.46 -24.97 20.71
CA ASN A 377 5.41 -23.66 20.07
C ASN A 377 3.99 -23.09 19.88
N PHE A 378 2.97 -23.71 20.47
CA PHE A 378 1.57 -23.33 20.24
C PHE A 378 1.28 -21.88 20.64
N GLY A 379 1.92 -21.41 21.70
CA GLY A 379 1.82 -20.02 22.14
C GLY A 379 2.34 -19.03 21.08
N ASP A 380 3.42 -19.36 20.38
CA ASP A 380 3.98 -18.52 19.31
C ASP A 380 3.14 -18.60 18.04
N VAL A 381 2.54 -19.76 17.76
CA VAL A 381 1.55 -19.97 16.69
C VAL A 381 0.33 -19.06 16.88
N VAL A 382 -0.31 -19.08 18.06
CA VAL A 382 -1.49 -18.23 18.34
C VAL A 382 -1.13 -16.75 18.42
N LYS A 383 0.09 -16.40 18.86
CA LYS A 383 0.60 -15.02 18.85
C LYS A 383 1.09 -14.56 17.48
N LEU A 384 1.00 -15.40 16.46
CA LEU A 384 1.42 -15.09 15.08
C LEU A 384 2.89 -14.67 14.97
N LYS A 385 3.76 -15.25 15.81
CA LYS A 385 5.20 -14.98 15.82
C LYS A 385 5.90 -15.81 14.75
N VAL A 386 5.62 -15.51 13.48
CA VAL A 386 6.13 -16.26 12.34
C VAL A 386 7.66 -16.36 12.35
N ALA A 387 8.34 -15.26 12.66
CA ALA A 387 9.81 -15.25 12.74
C ALA A 387 10.38 -16.26 13.76
N SER A 388 9.72 -16.47 14.91
CA SER A 388 10.15 -17.47 15.89
C SER A 388 10.00 -18.89 15.36
N LEU A 389 8.95 -19.15 14.57
CA LEU A 389 8.67 -20.48 14.01
C LEU A 389 9.66 -20.85 12.90
N LEU A 390 10.01 -19.89 12.05
CA LEU A 390 10.86 -20.14 10.88
C LEU A 390 12.30 -20.52 11.22
N VAL A 391 12.80 -20.16 12.40
CA VAL A 391 14.14 -20.59 12.87
C VAL A 391 14.25 -22.12 12.95
N HIS A 392 13.12 -22.83 13.04
CA HIS A 392 13.06 -24.28 13.14
C HIS A 392 12.86 -24.99 11.81
N HIS A 393 12.75 -24.26 10.69
CA HIS A 393 12.55 -24.85 9.36
C HIS A 393 13.75 -25.71 8.94
N ARG A 394 13.44 -26.88 8.37
CA ARG A 394 14.40 -27.81 7.76
C ARG A 394 13.81 -28.38 6.46
N ASP A 395 14.62 -28.46 5.41
CA ASP A 395 14.23 -28.99 4.08
C ASP A 395 14.07 -30.53 4.01
N ALA A 396 13.95 -31.21 5.15
CA ALA A 396 13.80 -32.65 5.20
C ALA A 396 12.32 -33.06 5.31
N ASP A 397 11.93 -34.16 4.65
CA ASP A 397 10.54 -34.65 4.68
C ASP A 397 10.08 -35.13 6.06
N ASP A 398 11.01 -35.46 6.96
CA ASP A 398 10.78 -35.86 8.35
C ASP A 398 10.99 -34.72 9.37
N ALA A 399 11.10 -33.48 8.89
CA ALA A 399 11.33 -32.34 9.77
C ALA A 399 10.14 -32.12 10.73
N PRO A 400 10.41 -31.76 12.01
CA PRO A 400 9.35 -31.41 12.96
C PRO A 400 8.52 -30.18 12.55
N PHE A 401 9.08 -29.35 11.67
CA PHE A 401 8.46 -28.17 11.09
C PHE A 401 8.91 -28.00 9.63
N LYS A 402 7.99 -28.22 8.69
CA LYS A 402 8.21 -28.05 7.25
C LYS A 402 7.35 -26.91 6.74
N VAL A 403 7.96 -25.89 6.15
CA VAL A 403 7.26 -24.79 5.50
C VAL A 403 6.82 -25.29 4.12
N ASN A 404 5.53 -25.13 3.81
CA ASN A 404 4.95 -25.49 2.51
C ASN A 404 4.75 -24.25 1.63
N ASN A 405 4.48 -23.12 2.28
CA ASN A 405 4.39 -21.80 1.68
C ASN A 405 4.67 -20.78 2.78
N TYR A 406 5.50 -19.80 2.50
CA TYR A 406 5.72 -18.68 3.40
C TYR A 406 5.79 -17.40 2.59
N PHE A 407 5.39 -16.30 3.21
CA PHE A 407 5.62 -14.94 2.74
C PHE A 407 7.13 -14.70 2.52
N SER A 408 7.67 -15.20 1.40
CA SER A 408 9.00 -14.97 0.80
C SER A 408 9.55 -16.17 -0.01
N GLU A 409 8.83 -17.27 -0.27
CA GLU A 409 9.52 -18.48 -0.79
C GLU A 409 10.13 -18.33 -2.20
N LYS A 410 9.84 -17.23 -2.89
CA LYS A 410 10.81 -16.59 -3.80
C LYS A 410 10.91 -15.13 -3.39
N GLY A 411 12.01 -14.80 -2.71
CA GLY A 411 12.27 -13.46 -2.20
C GLY A 411 12.06 -12.43 -3.30
N LEU A 412 11.53 -11.25 -2.92
CA LEU A 412 11.37 -10.06 -3.76
C LEU A 412 12.44 -10.02 -4.88
N GLU A 413 12.13 -10.61 -6.04
CA GLU A 413 12.96 -10.44 -7.22
C GLU A 413 12.60 -9.06 -7.71
N PHE A 414 13.34 -8.06 -7.22
CA PHE A 414 13.28 -6.70 -7.73
C PHE A 414 13.68 -6.76 -9.21
N SER A 415 12.68 -6.95 -10.08
CA SER A 415 12.93 -7.18 -11.49
C SER A 415 13.50 -5.90 -12.10
N ARG A 416 14.65 -6.07 -12.77
CA ARG A 416 15.51 -5.04 -13.34
C ARG A 416 14.72 -3.98 -14.13
N ARG A 417 14.87 -2.70 -13.74
CA ARG A 417 15.35 -1.58 -14.60
C ARG A 417 15.33 -0.23 -13.87
N PHE A 418 16.52 0.38 -13.81
CA PHE A 418 16.74 1.69 -13.20
C PHE A 418 16.71 2.86 -14.19
N ALA A 419 16.38 4.03 -13.62
CA ALA A 419 16.39 5.33 -14.26
C ALA A 419 17.71 6.06 -14.02
N LEU A 420 18.27 6.64 -15.08
CA LEU A 420 19.42 7.54 -15.05
C LEU A 420 18.97 8.94 -14.60
N GLY A 421 19.57 9.48 -13.54
CA GLY A 421 19.55 10.90 -13.20
C GLY A 421 20.94 11.51 -13.42
N LEU A 422 21.09 12.42 -14.39
CA LEU A 422 22.30 13.22 -14.58
C LEU A 422 22.26 14.45 -13.67
N SER A 423 23.27 14.64 -12.83
CA SER A 423 23.52 15.88 -12.09
C SER A 423 24.62 16.69 -12.78
N ILE A 424 24.35 17.95 -13.11
CA ILE A 424 25.38 18.90 -13.54
C ILE A 424 25.36 20.11 -12.59
N GLY A 425 26.36 20.20 -11.71
CA GLY A 425 26.74 21.41 -10.96
C GLY A 425 25.86 21.81 -9.77
N ASN A 426 26.24 22.91 -9.11
CA ASN A 426 25.74 23.47 -7.84
C ASN A 426 24.26 23.94 -7.83
N TRP A 427 23.39 23.34 -8.64
CA TRP A 427 21.95 23.61 -8.69
C TRP A 427 21.19 22.28 -8.53
N THR A 428 20.78 21.95 -7.31
CA THR A 428 20.03 20.73 -6.96
C THR A 428 18.57 20.81 -7.41
N LEU A 429 18.38 20.69 -8.73
CA LEU A 429 17.10 20.37 -9.36
C LEU A 429 17.25 18.96 -9.97
N SER A 430 16.97 17.91 -9.20
CA SER A 430 16.97 16.54 -9.72
C SER A 430 15.54 16.09 -10.01
N SER A 431 15.28 15.58 -11.21
CA SER A 431 14.03 14.93 -11.56
C SER A 431 14.26 13.44 -11.75
N TYR A 432 13.38 12.59 -11.21
CA TYR A 432 13.42 11.15 -11.43
C TYR A 432 12.18 10.66 -12.18
N THR A 433 12.31 9.53 -12.85
CA THR A 433 11.18 8.82 -13.47
C THR A 433 11.37 7.34 -13.21
N GLN A 434 10.54 6.75 -12.37
CA GLN A 434 10.50 5.33 -12.08
C GLN A 434 9.41 4.69 -12.95
N LYS A 435 9.75 3.57 -13.59
CA LYS A 435 8.79 2.76 -14.33
C LYS A 435 9.04 1.30 -14.00
N GLU A 436 8.02 0.68 -13.43
CA GLU A 436 8.01 -0.71 -13.03
C GLU A 436 6.92 -1.43 -13.81
N LEU A 437 7.25 -2.64 -14.25
CA LEU A 437 6.31 -3.60 -14.83
C LEU A 437 6.76 -4.97 -14.34
N GLU A 438 5.95 -5.55 -13.48
CA GLU A 438 6.15 -6.88 -12.92
C GLU A 438 5.07 -7.80 -13.47
N VAL A 439 5.48 -9.02 -13.87
CA VAL A 439 4.56 -10.06 -14.36
C VAL A 439 4.99 -11.36 -13.70
N GLU A 440 4.08 -11.94 -12.92
CA GLU A 440 4.26 -13.23 -12.30
C GLU A 440 3.19 -14.21 -12.81
N GLU A 441 3.63 -15.40 -13.21
CA GLU A 441 2.76 -16.52 -13.56
C GLU A 441 3.09 -17.68 -12.61
N LYS A 442 2.08 -18.19 -11.90
CA LYS A 442 2.20 -19.32 -10.99
C LYS A 442 1.26 -20.43 -11.39
N GLU A 443 1.78 -21.65 -11.41
CA GLU A 443 0.98 -22.86 -11.54
C GLU A 443 0.48 -23.29 -10.15
N ILE A 444 -0.83 -23.48 -10.01
CA ILE A 444 -1.50 -23.77 -8.74
C ILE A 444 -2.06 -25.20 -8.76
N GLY A 445 -1.62 -25.99 -7.79
CA GLY A 445 -2.01 -27.38 -7.62
C GLY A 445 -1.41 -28.31 -8.68
N VAL A 446 -1.94 -29.54 -8.73
CA VAL A 446 -1.41 -30.62 -9.61
C VAL A 446 -2.09 -30.63 -11.00
N ASN A 447 -3.05 -29.73 -11.23
CA ASN A 447 -3.96 -29.75 -12.40
C ASN A 447 -3.63 -28.71 -13.49
N GLY A 448 -2.47 -28.06 -13.40
CA GLY A 448 -2.04 -27.07 -14.39
C GLY A 448 -2.89 -25.81 -14.47
N LYS A 449 -3.58 -25.44 -13.38
CA LYS A 449 -4.28 -24.16 -13.28
C LYS A 449 -3.24 -23.05 -13.11
N LYS A 450 -3.48 -21.91 -13.77
CA LYS A 450 -2.58 -20.77 -13.76
C LYS A 450 -3.23 -19.61 -13.03
N ALA A 451 -2.41 -18.88 -12.28
CA ALA A 451 -2.73 -17.54 -11.80
C ALA A 451 -1.65 -16.58 -12.31
N ILE A 452 -2.10 -15.40 -12.70
CA ILE A 452 -1.25 -14.32 -13.18
C ILE A 452 -1.51 -13.07 -12.35
N SER A 453 -0.42 -12.41 -11.98
CA SER A 453 -0.42 -11.05 -11.44
C SER A 453 0.46 -10.15 -12.29
N ILE A 454 -0.02 -8.96 -12.60
CA ILE A 454 0.67 -7.94 -13.39
C ILE A 454 0.54 -6.62 -12.65
N SER A 455 1.65 -6.03 -12.25
CA SER A 455 1.66 -4.68 -11.69
C SER A 455 2.47 -3.75 -12.57
N SER A 456 2.02 -2.51 -12.69
CA SER A 456 2.79 -1.45 -13.30
C SER A 456 2.66 -0.16 -12.52
N LEU A 457 3.81 0.36 -12.10
CA LEU A 457 3.93 1.67 -11.47
C LEU A 457 4.72 2.58 -12.39
N LYS A 458 4.19 3.77 -12.66
CA LYS A 458 4.99 4.86 -13.20
C LYS A 458 4.91 6.05 -12.29
N GLU A 459 6.08 6.44 -11.81
CA GLU A 459 6.25 7.58 -10.93
C GLU A 459 7.21 8.58 -11.55
N LYS A 460 6.91 9.85 -11.38
CA LYS A 460 7.82 10.95 -11.64
C LYS A 460 7.87 11.83 -10.43
N GLY A 461 9.07 12.26 -10.07
CA GLY A 461 9.21 13.26 -9.04
C GLY A 461 10.35 14.22 -9.31
N ALA A 462 10.36 15.28 -8.53
CA ALA A 462 11.41 16.28 -8.53
C ALA A 462 11.79 16.63 -7.11
N PHE A 463 13.09 16.74 -6.88
CA PHE A 463 13.67 17.19 -5.63
C PHE A 463 14.25 18.60 -5.80
N VAL A 464 13.83 19.52 -4.93
CA VAL A 464 14.22 20.93 -4.96
C VAL A 464 14.50 21.41 -3.53
N PHE A 465 15.78 21.52 -3.15
CA PHE A 465 16.20 22.15 -1.89
C PHE A 465 15.47 21.67 -0.61
N ALA A 466 15.25 20.35 -0.48
CA ALA A 466 14.48 19.65 0.57
C ALA A 466 12.96 19.57 0.37
N GLU A 467 12.46 19.97 -0.80
CA GLU A 467 11.11 19.63 -1.24
C GLU A 467 11.18 18.42 -2.17
N GLN A 468 10.35 17.41 -1.92
CA GLN A 468 10.12 16.31 -2.87
C GLN A 468 8.71 16.44 -3.40
N SER A 469 8.54 16.39 -4.72
CA SER A 469 7.22 16.26 -5.34
C SER A 469 7.16 14.94 -6.09
N LYS A 470 6.05 14.21 -5.98
CA LYS A 470 5.80 12.92 -6.63
C LYS A 470 4.47 12.95 -7.37
N ILE A 471 4.44 12.35 -8.55
CA ILE A 471 3.25 12.07 -9.34
C ILE A 471 3.38 10.63 -9.80
N ALA A 472 2.44 9.77 -9.41
CA ALA A 472 2.44 8.37 -9.78
C ALA A 472 1.10 7.90 -10.33
N ILE A 473 1.18 6.84 -11.12
CA ILE A 473 0.06 6.04 -11.56
C ILE A 473 0.43 4.56 -11.37
N SER A 474 -0.42 3.82 -10.68
CA SER A 474 -0.32 2.36 -10.58
C SER A 474 -1.48 1.71 -11.31
N LEU A 475 -1.20 0.61 -11.99
CA LEU A 475 -2.17 -0.26 -12.59
C LEU A 475 -1.83 -1.69 -12.24
N ASP A 476 -2.80 -2.41 -11.71
CA ASP A 476 -2.62 -3.78 -11.26
C ASP A 476 -3.68 -4.66 -11.92
N ALA A 477 -3.31 -5.87 -12.32
CA ALA A 477 -4.20 -6.88 -12.90
C ALA A 477 -3.90 -8.24 -12.26
N GLU A 478 -4.88 -8.86 -11.62
CA GLU A 478 -4.69 -10.14 -10.90
C GLU A 478 -5.78 -11.14 -11.24
N THR A 479 -5.46 -12.43 -11.29
CA THR A 479 -6.45 -13.47 -11.57
C THR A 479 -7.45 -13.65 -10.42
N LYS A 480 -8.75 -13.53 -10.72
CA LYS A 480 -9.86 -13.78 -9.76
C LYS A 480 -9.84 -15.21 -9.24
N HIS A 481 -9.77 -16.16 -10.17
CA HIS A 481 -9.77 -17.59 -9.88
C HIS A 481 -8.79 -18.34 -10.79
N PRO A 482 -7.91 -19.21 -10.27
CA PRO A 482 -6.96 -19.94 -11.10
C PRO A 482 -7.67 -20.84 -12.13
N ALA A 483 -7.26 -20.75 -13.39
CA ALA A 483 -7.85 -21.50 -14.50
C ALA A 483 -6.78 -22.05 -15.44
N GLN A 484 -7.11 -23.11 -16.20
CA GLN A 484 -6.17 -23.69 -17.18
C GLN A 484 -5.92 -22.75 -18.36
N GLU A 485 -6.96 -22.02 -18.78
CA GLU A 485 -6.89 -20.95 -19.77
C GLU A 485 -7.50 -19.70 -19.15
N LEU A 486 -6.69 -18.66 -19.00
CA LEU A 486 -7.12 -17.36 -18.48
C LEU A 486 -7.60 -16.48 -19.63
N HIS A 487 -8.58 -15.63 -19.36
CA HIS A 487 -9.10 -14.61 -20.26
C HIS A 487 -8.92 -13.22 -19.65
N TYR A 488 -9.12 -12.18 -20.44
CA TYR A 488 -8.98 -10.80 -19.95
C TYR A 488 -10.05 -10.45 -18.90
N ASP A 489 -11.23 -11.06 -18.94
CA ASP A 489 -12.33 -10.88 -17.98
C ASP A 489 -12.15 -11.70 -16.68
N ASP A 490 -11.24 -12.67 -16.68
CA ASP A 490 -10.85 -13.45 -15.51
C ASP A 490 -9.94 -12.67 -14.54
N LEU A 491 -9.49 -11.47 -14.94
CA LEU A 491 -8.63 -10.62 -14.13
C LEU A 491 -9.42 -9.52 -13.42
N ASP A 492 -9.00 -9.20 -12.21
CA ASP A 492 -9.35 -8.00 -11.47
C ASP A 492 -8.36 -6.88 -11.78
N TYR A 493 -8.86 -5.70 -12.14
CA TYR A 493 -8.03 -4.59 -12.58
C TYR A 493 -8.16 -3.39 -11.66
N THR A 494 -7.08 -2.90 -11.08
CA THR A 494 -7.14 -1.67 -10.28
C THR A 494 -6.31 -0.57 -10.92
N LEU A 495 -6.75 0.67 -10.70
CA LEU A 495 -6.05 1.87 -11.16
C LEU A 495 -5.94 2.85 -10.00
N THR A 496 -4.74 3.31 -9.72
CA THR A 496 -4.50 4.34 -8.70
C THR A 496 -3.74 5.52 -9.28
N LEU A 497 -4.24 6.72 -9.03
CA LEU A 497 -3.53 7.98 -9.27
C LEU A 497 -3.04 8.54 -7.94
N ILE A 498 -1.77 8.93 -7.87
CA ILE A 498 -1.16 9.52 -6.67
C ILE A 498 -0.49 10.82 -7.05
N ALA A 499 -0.73 11.87 -6.29
CA ALA A 499 0.10 13.07 -6.28
C ALA A 499 0.54 13.31 -4.85
N GLY A 500 1.82 13.62 -4.64
CA GLY A 500 2.33 13.91 -3.31
C GLY A 500 3.42 14.96 -3.30
N LYS A 501 3.63 15.57 -2.14
CA LYS A 501 4.71 16.52 -1.90
C LYS A 501 5.13 16.50 -0.43
N GLU A 502 6.43 16.43 -0.19
CA GLU A 502 7.07 16.56 1.12
C GLU A 502 7.85 17.89 1.18
N ASP A 503 7.79 18.60 2.31
CA ASP A 503 8.46 19.88 2.53
C ASP A 503 9.05 19.98 3.94
N GLY A 504 10.32 19.57 4.07
CA GLY A 504 11.07 19.57 5.32
C GLY A 504 11.61 20.93 5.79
N LYS A 505 11.14 22.07 5.26
CA LYS A 505 11.66 23.42 5.62
C LYS A 505 10.60 24.48 5.93
N ILE A 506 9.38 24.09 6.28
CA ILE A 506 8.27 25.03 6.55
C ILE A 506 8.62 26.02 7.68
N LYS A 507 9.17 25.54 8.81
CA LYS A 507 9.60 26.42 9.94
C LYS A 507 10.74 27.37 9.61
N GLY A 508 11.73 26.93 8.82
CA GLY A 508 12.95 27.70 8.51
C GLY A 508 12.69 28.94 7.65
N ARG A 509 11.78 28.83 6.67
CA ARG A 509 11.47 29.91 5.71
C ARG A 509 10.73 31.09 6.33
N ILE A 510 9.98 30.88 7.42
CA ILE A 510 9.26 31.95 8.13
C ILE A 510 10.25 32.91 8.81
N LYS A 511 11.40 32.41 9.27
CA LYS A 511 12.43 33.23 9.94
C LYS A 511 13.24 34.08 8.96
N GLU A 512 13.56 33.57 7.76
CA GLU A 512 14.34 34.31 6.76
C GLU A 512 13.52 35.30 5.93
N ARG A 513 12.23 35.04 5.69
CA ARG A 513 11.40 35.86 4.80
C ARG A 513 10.42 36.75 5.57
N LYS A 514 10.94 37.74 6.32
CA LYS A 514 10.12 38.79 6.96
C LYS A 514 9.19 39.55 5.98
N ASN A 515 9.37 39.43 4.64
CA ASN A 515 8.56 40.13 3.64
C ASN A 515 7.83 39.26 2.56
N LYS A 516 7.81 37.91 2.62
CA LYS A 516 7.07 37.10 1.61
C LYS A 516 6.38 35.84 2.20
N LYS A 517 5.21 36.04 2.83
CA LYS A 517 4.25 35.00 3.27
C LYS A 517 3.56 34.18 2.14
N LYS A 518 3.98 34.31 0.87
CA LYS A 518 3.18 33.89 -0.31
C LYS A 518 3.58 32.57 -0.99
N GLY A 519 4.67 31.92 -0.56
CA GLY A 519 5.20 30.70 -1.21
C GLY A 519 4.45 29.44 -0.78
N ASP A 520 4.50 29.12 0.51
CA ASP A 520 4.12 27.81 1.03
C ASP A 520 2.58 27.58 1.08
N VAL A 521 1.79 28.67 1.20
CA VAL A 521 0.32 28.63 1.04
C VAL A 521 -0.10 28.18 -0.37
N LYS A 522 0.76 28.39 -1.37
CA LYS A 522 0.43 28.09 -2.78
C LYS A 522 0.35 26.59 -3.03
N ASP A 523 1.20 25.80 -2.37
CA ASP A 523 1.30 24.36 -2.60
C ASP A 523 0.18 23.62 -1.87
N LEU A 524 -0.09 23.97 -0.61
CA LEU A 524 -1.29 23.51 0.10
C LEU A 524 -2.57 23.85 -0.69
N ASN A 525 -2.68 25.05 -1.27
CA ASN A 525 -3.82 25.40 -2.11
C ASN A 525 -3.90 24.54 -3.38
N ALA A 526 -2.77 24.18 -3.98
CA ALA A 526 -2.74 23.32 -5.16
C ALA A 526 -3.24 21.89 -4.84
N PHE A 527 -2.86 21.34 -3.69
CA PHE A 527 -3.32 20.03 -3.22
C PHE A 527 -4.78 20.04 -2.78
N ILE A 528 -5.24 21.09 -2.08
CA ILE A 528 -6.67 21.26 -1.77
C ILE A 528 -7.49 21.33 -3.05
N GLN A 529 -7.02 22.04 -4.09
CA GLN A 529 -7.70 22.06 -5.38
C GLN A 529 -7.71 20.70 -6.07
N LEU A 530 -6.60 19.95 -5.98
CA LEU A 530 -6.55 18.60 -6.52
C LEU A 530 -7.55 17.69 -5.79
N ALA A 531 -7.60 17.75 -4.46
CA ALA A 531 -8.53 17.02 -3.63
C ALA A 531 -10.00 17.36 -3.92
N VAL A 532 -10.32 18.62 -4.24
CA VAL A 532 -11.66 19.00 -4.69
C VAL A 532 -11.95 18.44 -6.09
N VAL A 533 -11.00 18.54 -7.03
CA VAL A 533 -11.14 17.99 -8.38
C VAL A 533 -11.29 16.47 -8.37
N TRP A 534 -10.62 15.77 -7.46
CA TRP A 534 -10.74 14.33 -7.30
C TRP A 534 -11.83 13.92 -6.30
N GLY A 535 -12.67 14.84 -5.84
CA GLY A 535 -13.82 14.50 -5.00
C GLY A 535 -13.51 14.17 -3.53
N ALA A 536 -12.25 14.07 -3.11
CA ALA A 536 -11.87 13.86 -1.70
C ALA A 536 -12.38 14.97 -0.75
N LEU A 537 -12.72 16.15 -1.32
CA LEU A 537 -13.30 17.29 -0.61
C LEU A 537 -14.61 17.78 -1.26
N ALA A 538 -15.43 16.88 -1.82
CA ALA A 538 -16.65 17.23 -2.56
C ALA A 538 -17.66 18.08 -1.76
N ASP A 539 -17.75 17.90 -0.45
CA ASP A 539 -18.72 18.59 0.43
C ASP A 539 -18.28 20.00 0.87
N LEU A 540 -17.05 20.42 0.57
CA LEU A 540 -16.57 21.74 0.96
C LEU A 540 -17.12 22.81 0.02
N SER A 541 -18.11 23.57 0.52
CA SER A 541 -18.46 24.86 -0.08
C SER A 541 -17.20 25.75 -0.16
N HIS A 542 -17.01 26.50 -1.24
CA HIS A 542 -15.80 27.33 -1.43
C HIS A 542 -15.59 28.43 -0.36
N THR A 543 -16.65 28.86 0.33
CA THR A 543 -16.56 29.74 1.51
C THR A 543 -15.95 29.02 2.71
N ASP A 544 -16.25 27.74 2.86
CA ASP A 544 -15.63 26.89 3.87
C ASP A 544 -14.21 26.50 3.46
N SER A 545 -13.90 26.37 2.16
CA SER A 545 -12.56 25.99 1.69
C SER A 545 -11.47 27.01 2.02
N GLN A 546 -11.74 28.32 1.94
CA GLN A 546 -10.75 29.35 2.34
C GLN A 546 -10.56 29.41 3.87
N LYS A 547 -11.65 29.23 4.62
CA LYS A 547 -11.60 29.15 6.08
C LYS A 547 -10.83 27.90 6.52
N ARG A 548 -11.15 26.74 5.95
CA ARG A 548 -10.47 25.45 6.13
C ARG A 548 -9.00 25.53 5.73
N LEU A 549 -8.68 26.18 4.61
CA LEU A 549 -7.30 26.40 4.18
C LEU A 549 -6.52 27.28 5.17
N SER A 550 -7.16 28.31 5.72
CA SER A 550 -6.56 29.14 6.78
C SER A 550 -6.38 28.37 8.08
N GLU A 551 -7.34 27.53 8.47
CA GLU A 551 -7.27 26.64 9.64
C GLU A 551 -6.16 25.60 9.48
N LEU A 552 -6.11 24.90 8.35
CA LEU A 552 -5.08 23.92 8.02
C LEU A 552 -3.70 24.57 7.96
N TRP A 553 -3.57 25.71 7.27
CA TRP A 553 -2.32 26.47 7.23
C TRP A 553 -1.85 26.86 8.64
N ASN A 554 -2.78 27.31 9.50
CA ASN A 554 -2.45 27.68 10.87
C ASN A 554 -1.97 26.49 11.71
N LYS A 555 -2.42 25.26 11.41
CA LYS A 555 -1.94 24.04 12.06
C LYS A 555 -0.54 23.66 11.57
N ILE A 556 -0.30 23.69 10.26
CA ILE A 556 0.93 23.13 9.68
C ILE A 556 2.12 24.11 9.62
N LYS A 557 1.87 25.43 9.65
CA LYS A 557 2.95 26.46 9.54
C LYS A 557 4.00 26.41 10.66
N HIS A 558 3.75 25.64 11.71
CA HIS A 558 4.63 25.45 12.85
C HIS A 558 5.12 24.01 12.97
N CYS A 559 5.03 23.21 11.91
CA CYS A 559 5.57 21.85 11.85
C CYS A 559 7.00 21.86 11.29
N ASP A 560 7.79 20.87 11.68
CA ASP A 560 9.16 20.67 11.18
C ASP A 560 9.13 20.15 9.74
N ASP A 561 8.22 19.20 9.46
CA ASP A 561 7.99 18.62 8.15
C ASP A 561 6.49 18.47 7.87
N VAL A 562 6.11 18.49 6.59
CA VAL A 562 4.76 18.23 6.12
C VAL A 562 4.78 17.46 4.80
N GLU A 563 4.04 16.36 4.76
CA GLU A 563 3.70 15.66 3.53
C GLU A 563 2.22 15.90 3.16
N TYR A 564 1.98 16.23 1.89
CA TYR A 564 0.66 16.27 1.27
C TYR A 564 0.53 15.10 0.30
N GLU A 565 -0.57 14.36 0.35
CA GLU A 565 -0.85 13.30 -0.63
C GLU A 565 -2.31 13.34 -1.06
N CYS A 566 -2.57 13.31 -2.36
CA CYS A 566 -3.89 13.04 -2.94
C CYS A 566 -3.83 11.70 -3.66
N LYS A 567 -4.84 10.85 -3.42
CA LYS A 567 -4.97 9.54 -4.04
C LYS A 567 -6.38 9.36 -4.58
N LEU A 568 -6.48 8.84 -5.81
CA LEU A 568 -7.73 8.38 -6.40
C LEU A 568 -7.54 6.91 -6.77
N HIS A 569 -8.37 6.03 -6.22
CA HIS A 569 -8.31 4.60 -6.42
C HIS A 569 -9.60 4.07 -7.05
N VAL A 570 -9.46 3.47 -8.23
CA VAL A 570 -10.53 2.79 -8.96
C VAL A 570 -10.38 1.28 -8.71
N PRO A 571 -11.30 0.65 -7.96
CA PRO A 571 -11.27 -0.79 -7.74
C PRO A 571 -11.73 -1.56 -8.98
N SER A 572 -11.50 -2.88 -8.97
CA SER A 572 -11.81 -3.78 -10.11
C SER A 572 -13.23 -3.70 -10.63
N GLU A 573 -14.21 -3.70 -9.71
CA GLU A 573 -15.62 -3.63 -10.08
C GLU A 573 -15.99 -2.35 -10.84
N VAL A 574 -15.24 -1.25 -10.62
CA VAL A 574 -15.44 0.02 -11.32
C VAL A 574 -14.57 0.11 -12.58
N PHE A 575 -13.39 -0.50 -12.60
CA PHE A 575 -12.46 -0.37 -13.73
C PHE A 575 -13.03 -0.91 -15.04
N VAL A 576 -13.76 -2.03 -15.00
CA VAL A 576 -14.44 -2.58 -16.20
C VAL A 576 -15.54 -1.62 -16.68
N CYS A 577 -16.28 -1.02 -15.74
CA CYS A 577 -17.29 0.00 -16.05
C CYS A 577 -16.64 1.24 -16.67
N LEU A 578 -15.48 1.67 -16.15
CA LEU A 578 -14.70 2.77 -16.70
C LEU A 578 -14.29 2.47 -18.15
N ALA A 579 -13.78 1.27 -18.44
CA ALA A 579 -13.40 0.90 -19.79
C ALA A 579 -14.58 0.97 -20.78
N ASN A 580 -15.77 0.55 -20.35
CA ASN A 580 -16.99 0.65 -21.14
C ASN A 580 -17.44 2.11 -21.32
N ALA A 581 -17.49 2.90 -20.25
CA ALA A 581 -17.87 4.33 -20.30
C ALA A 581 -16.93 5.12 -21.22
N MET A 582 -15.63 4.84 -21.13
CA MET A 582 -14.59 5.39 -21.98
C MET A 582 -14.86 5.09 -23.47
N ARG A 583 -15.36 3.90 -23.82
CA ARG A 583 -15.74 3.56 -25.20
C ARG A 583 -17.05 4.21 -25.65
N SER A 584 -18.05 4.24 -24.77
CA SER A 584 -19.43 4.61 -25.11
C SER A 584 -19.66 6.12 -25.18
N SER A 585 -18.84 6.93 -24.50
CA SER A 585 -19.20 8.32 -24.20
C SER A 585 -18.09 9.34 -24.44
N MET A 586 -16.99 8.93 -25.07
CA MET A 586 -15.87 9.84 -25.28
C MET A 586 -16.07 10.82 -26.43
N GLY A 587 -16.59 12.00 -26.08
CA GLY A 587 -16.59 13.22 -26.90
C GLY A 587 -15.64 14.29 -26.36
N TYR A 588 -15.35 15.31 -27.18
CA TYR A 588 -14.55 16.46 -26.73
C TYR A 588 -15.19 17.26 -25.59
N GLU A 589 -16.48 17.05 -25.32
CA GLU A 589 -17.21 17.70 -24.23
C GLU A 589 -16.71 17.27 -22.85
N ILE A 590 -16.67 15.96 -22.58
CA ILE A 590 -16.16 15.40 -21.32
C ILE A 590 -14.70 15.81 -21.10
N LEU A 591 -13.89 15.72 -22.16
CA LEU A 591 -12.50 16.16 -22.13
C LEU A 591 -12.38 17.65 -21.79
N ALA A 592 -13.16 18.50 -22.46
CA ALA A 592 -13.14 19.94 -22.25
C ALA A 592 -13.58 20.31 -20.83
N ARG A 593 -14.60 19.63 -20.30
CA ARG A 593 -15.10 19.81 -18.94
C ARG A 593 -14.03 19.42 -17.91
N SER A 594 -13.45 18.24 -18.08
CA SER A 594 -12.38 17.72 -17.21
C SER A 594 -11.15 18.63 -17.18
N MET A 595 -10.74 19.15 -18.34
CA MET A 595 -9.64 20.12 -18.42
C MET A 595 -10.00 21.46 -17.79
N ALA A 596 -11.21 21.95 -18.01
CA ALA A 596 -11.68 23.22 -17.44
C ALA A 596 -11.69 23.20 -15.91
N ALA A 597 -12.18 22.11 -15.31
CA ALA A 597 -12.15 21.89 -13.87
C ALA A 597 -10.71 21.81 -13.31
N SER A 598 -9.75 21.39 -14.14
CA SER A 598 -8.36 21.16 -13.74
C SER A 598 -7.46 22.39 -13.77
N VAL A 599 -7.90 23.50 -14.37
CA VAL A 599 -7.09 24.73 -14.50
C VAL A 599 -6.73 25.32 -13.12
N TYR A 600 -5.44 25.59 -12.89
CA TYR A 600 -4.95 26.18 -11.63
C TYR A 600 -5.42 27.63 -11.45
N GLU A 601 -5.62 28.05 -10.20
CA GLU A 601 -5.89 29.47 -9.88
C GLU A 601 -4.70 30.38 -10.22
N ASN A 602 -5.01 31.55 -10.78
CA ASN A 602 -4.02 32.58 -11.07
C ASN A 602 -4.03 33.68 -9.99
N LYS A 603 -2.85 34.22 -9.67
CA LYS A 603 -2.61 35.21 -8.59
C LYS A 603 -3.38 36.53 -8.75
N ASN A 604 -3.90 36.81 -9.94
CA ASN A 604 -4.66 38.02 -10.26
C ASN A 604 -6.18 37.77 -10.36
N GLU A 605 -6.62 36.55 -10.07
CA GLU A 605 -8.05 36.19 -10.06
C GLU A 605 -8.62 36.55 -8.69
N ASP A 606 -9.61 37.47 -8.66
CA ASP A 606 -10.47 37.67 -7.49
C ASP A 606 -11.20 36.35 -7.22
N SER A 607 -10.62 35.47 -6.39
CA SER A 607 -11.22 34.32 -5.68
C SER A 607 -12.49 33.71 -6.30
N ALA A 608 -12.49 33.45 -7.61
CA ALA A 608 -13.69 33.04 -8.32
C ALA A 608 -13.67 31.52 -8.50
N ARG A 609 -14.54 30.88 -7.70
CA ARG A 609 -15.18 29.55 -7.78
C ARG A 609 -14.61 28.59 -8.84
N MET A 610 -14.30 27.34 -8.49
CA MET A 610 -14.01 26.29 -9.49
C MET A 610 -15.12 26.14 -10.52
N ALA A 611 -16.40 26.22 -10.11
CA ALA A 611 -17.53 26.25 -11.03
C ALA A 611 -17.47 27.42 -12.04
N SER A 612 -16.88 28.56 -11.66
CA SER A 612 -16.64 29.69 -12.56
C SER A 612 -15.42 29.47 -13.48
N ARG A 613 -14.43 28.69 -13.04
CA ARG A 613 -13.31 28.22 -13.89
C ARG A 613 -13.81 27.23 -14.93
N GLU A 614 -14.58 26.24 -14.51
CA GLU A 614 -15.20 25.27 -15.41
C GLU A 614 -16.08 25.97 -16.46
N ASP A 615 -17.03 26.82 -16.03
CA ASP A 615 -17.90 27.57 -16.97
C ASP A 615 -17.13 28.51 -17.91
N PHE A 616 -16.04 29.11 -17.43
CA PHE A 616 -15.22 29.99 -18.26
C PHE A 616 -14.38 29.23 -19.29
N TYR A 617 -13.66 28.19 -18.85
CA TYR A 617 -12.67 27.49 -19.67
C TYR A 617 -13.29 26.38 -20.54
N TYR A 618 -14.46 25.85 -20.19
CA TYR A 618 -15.12 24.77 -20.93
C TYR A 618 -15.32 25.07 -22.42
N GLN A 619 -16.09 26.12 -22.75
CA GLN A 619 -16.42 26.40 -24.15
C GLN A 619 -15.18 26.74 -24.99
N PRO A 620 -14.21 27.56 -24.51
CA PRO A 620 -13.00 27.84 -25.27
C PRO A 620 -12.17 26.58 -25.55
N ILE A 621 -12.06 25.66 -24.58
CA ILE A 621 -11.37 24.37 -24.78
C ILE A 621 -12.12 23.53 -25.82
N LEU A 622 -13.44 23.42 -25.70
CA LEU A 622 -14.26 22.66 -26.64
C LEU A 622 -14.17 23.22 -28.06
N ASP A 623 -14.30 24.55 -28.22
CA ASP A 623 -14.19 25.25 -29.50
C ASP A 623 -12.80 25.06 -30.11
N PHE A 624 -11.74 25.07 -29.29
CA PHE A 624 -10.39 24.77 -29.74
C PHE A 624 -10.28 23.34 -30.29
N TYR A 625 -10.85 22.33 -29.61
CA TYR A 625 -10.79 20.96 -30.09
C TYR A 625 -11.62 20.72 -31.35
N ASN A 626 -12.75 21.43 -31.48
CA ASN A 626 -13.60 21.38 -32.67
C ASN A 626 -12.99 22.11 -33.88
N THR A 627 -12.35 23.26 -33.69
CA THR A 627 -11.91 24.13 -34.81
C THR A 627 -10.41 24.16 -35.04
N ARG A 628 -9.61 23.67 -34.07
CA ARG A 628 -8.14 23.84 -34.01
C ARG A 628 -7.70 25.30 -34.14
N SER A 629 -8.56 26.22 -33.73
CA SER A 629 -8.32 27.65 -33.80
C SER A 629 -8.51 28.31 -32.45
N THR A 630 -7.66 29.28 -32.14
CA THR A 630 -7.86 30.21 -31.03
C THR A 630 -8.54 31.50 -31.47
N ASN A 631 -8.85 31.63 -32.76
CA ASN A 631 -9.59 32.78 -33.26
C ASN A 631 -10.99 32.73 -32.64
N ASN A 632 -11.37 33.80 -31.95
CA ASN A 632 -12.70 33.98 -31.37
C ASN A 632 -13.06 33.15 -30.12
N LEU A 633 -12.10 32.55 -29.41
CA LEU A 633 -12.35 31.82 -28.13
C LEU A 633 -13.23 32.61 -27.13
N PHE A 634 -13.12 33.94 -27.16
CA PHE A 634 -13.87 34.84 -26.27
C PHE A 634 -14.84 35.76 -27.01
N ALA A 635 -15.32 35.34 -28.19
CA ALA A 635 -16.27 36.13 -28.97
C ALA A 635 -17.68 36.11 -28.36
N HIS A 636 -18.04 35.07 -27.59
CA HIS A 636 -19.35 34.96 -26.95
C HIS A 636 -19.60 36.09 -25.93
N ASN A 637 -20.83 36.62 -25.91
CA ASN A 637 -21.21 37.75 -25.05
C ASN A 637 -21.02 37.46 -23.54
N LYS A 638 -21.12 36.19 -23.12
CA LYS A 638 -20.88 35.78 -21.72
C LYS A 638 -19.50 36.19 -21.21
N TYR A 639 -18.46 36.13 -22.05
CA TYR A 639 -17.09 36.52 -21.67
C TYR A 639 -16.88 38.03 -21.60
N ARG A 640 -17.66 38.80 -22.38
CA ARG A 640 -17.60 40.26 -22.36
C ARG A 640 -18.29 40.86 -21.12
N ARG A 641 -19.32 40.18 -20.61
CA ARG A 641 -20.16 40.64 -19.49
C ARG A 641 -19.74 40.03 -18.15
N SER A 642 -19.74 38.70 -18.04
CA SER A 642 -19.56 37.99 -16.77
C SER A 642 -18.09 37.74 -16.43
N TYR A 643 -17.21 37.62 -17.44
CA TYR A 643 -15.81 37.24 -17.25
C TYR A 643 -14.81 38.25 -17.83
N LYS A 644 -15.14 39.54 -17.81
CA LYS A 644 -14.36 40.61 -18.48
C LYS A 644 -12.88 40.63 -18.05
N LYS A 645 -12.59 40.47 -16.75
CA LYS A 645 -11.21 40.46 -16.22
C LYS A 645 -10.41 39.28 -16.75
N TRP A 646 -10.99 38.07 -16.70
CA TRP A 646 -10.35 36.84 -17.16
C TRP A 646 -10.15 36.82 -18.67
N ARG A 647 -11.18 37.23 -19.42
CA ARG A 647 -11.08 37.42 -20.87
C ARG A 647 -9.92 38.34 -21.22
N ASN A 648 -9.81 39.50 -20.57
CA ASN A 648 -8.74 40.46 -20.85
C ASN A 648 -7.36 39.88 -20.49
N PHE A 649 -7.24 39.19 -19.36
CA PHE A 649 -6.00 38.54 -18.95
C PHE A 649 -5.53 37.50 -19.98
N GLU A 650 -6.39 36.57 -20.36
CA GLU A 650 -6.05 35.51 -21.33
C GLU A 650 -5.85 36.07 -22.74
N THR A 651 -6.65 37.06 -23.17
CA THR A 651 -6.45 37.74 -24.47
C THR A 651 -5.08 38.42 -24.52
N ASN A 652 -4.66 39.09 -23.45
CA ASN A 652 -3.34 39.70 -23.37
C ASN A 652 -2.23 38.63 -23.44
N ARG A 653 -2.40 37.50 -22.73
CA ARG A 653 -1.43 36.40 -22.73
C ARG A 653 -1.26 35.77 -24.11
N LEU A 654 -2.36 35.58 -24.84
CA LEU A 654 -2.35 35.10 -26.22
C LEU A 654 -1.68 36.10 -27.17
N SER A 655 -1.91 37.40 -26.99
CA SER A 655 -1.31 38.44 -27.83
C SER A 655 0.21 38.59 -27.66
N LEU A 656 0.74 38.23 -26.48
CA LEU A 656 2.16 38.31 -26.15
C LEU A 656 2.97 37.10 -26.66
N ASN A 657 2.32 36.08 -27.24
CA ASN A 657 2.99 34.88 -27.75
C ASN A 657 2.59 34.55 -29.21
N PRO A 658 2.77 35.47 -30.18
CA PRO A 658 2.18 35.34 -31.53
C PRO A 658 2.91 34.37 -32.49
N VAL A 659 4.12 33.89 -32.16
CA VAL A 659 5.01 33.23 -33.14
C VAL A 659 5.09 31.70 -33.01
N ASN A 660 4.61 31.11 -31.91
CA ASN A 660 4.49 29.66 -31.80
C ASN A 660 3.02 29.30 -31.63
N ARG A 661 2.58 28.23 -32.30
CA ARG A 661 1.22 27.67 -32.30
C ARG A 661 0.53 27.78 -30.93
N PRO A 662 -0.80 27.89 -30.85
CA PRO A 662 -1.55 27.99 -29.59
C PRO A 662 -1.57 26.68 -28.81
N SER A 663 -0.40 26.08 -28.56
CA SER A 663 -0.24 24.87 -27.79
C SER A 663 -0.52 25.10 -26.30
N TYR A 664 -0.72 26.35 -25.85
CA TYR A 664 -0.90 26.72 -24.44
C TYR A 664 -1.96 27.82 -24.21
N PHE A 665 -3.05 27.50 -23.49
CA PHE A 665 -4.12 28.45 -23.09
C PHE A 665 -4.54 28.19 -21.65
N GLY A 666 -4.70 29.21 -20.78
CA GLY A 666 -5.02 28.96 -19.37
C GLY A 666 -4.01 28.10 -18.58
N GLY A 667 -2.86 27.75 -19.18
CA GLY A 667 -1.87 26.81 -18.61
C GLY A 667 -2.02 25.38 -19.12
N ILE A 668 -3.05 25.13 -19.94
CA ILE A 668 -3.40 23.86 -20.58
C ILE A 668 -2.51 23.63 -21.80
N PRO A 669 -1.75 22.53 -21.86
CA PRO A 669 -0.97 22.18 -23.05
C PRO A 669 -1.82 21.41 -24.07
N PHE A 670 -2.64 22.11 -24.85
CA PHE A 670 -3.70 21.51 -25.67
C PHE A 670 -3.27 20.33 -26.55
N ASP A 671 -2.14 20.47 -27.25
CA ASP A 671 -1.65 19.43 -28.16
C ASP A 671 -1.14 18.20 -27.38
N GLU A 672 -0.47 18.41 -26.26
CA GLU A 672 0.02 17.33 -25.39
C GLU A 672 -1.14 16.62 -24.70
N SER A 673 -2.08 17.37 -24.12
CA SER A 673 -3.24 16.81 -23.44
C SER A 673 -4.17 16.08 -24.41
N LEU A 674 -4.36 16.58 -25.62
CA LEU A 674 -5.13 15.87 -26.63
C LEU A 674 -4.43 14.60 -27.12
N LYS A 675 -3.10 14.64 -27.29
CA LYS A 675 -2.34 13.44 -27.65
C LYS A 675 -2.49 12.38 -26.56
N SER A 676 -2.33 12.75 -25.28
CA SER A 676 -2.55 11.84 -24.15
C SER A 676 -3.98 11.29 -24.14
N TYR A 677 -4.99 12.13 -24.39
CA TYR A 677 -6.38 11.70 -24.51
C TYR A 677 -6.60 10.69 -25.65
N GLN A 678 -6.03 10.93 -26.83
CA GLN A 678 -6.13 10.02 -27.97
C GLN A 678 -5.41 8.68 -27.71
N GLU A 679 -4.28 8.71 -27.02
CA GLU A 679 -3.56 7.51 -26.58
C GLU A 679 -4.37 6.70 -25.57
N LEU A 680 -4.97 7.36 -24.56
CA LEU A 680 -5.90 6.74 -23.62
C LEU A 680 -7.10 6.10 -24.32
N LEU A 681 -7.75 6.85 -25.22
CA LEU A 681 -8.87 6.38 -26.04
C LEU A 681 -8.56 5.06 -26.75
N LYS A 682 -7.44 5.06 -27.47
CA LYS A 682 -6.98 3.89 -28.21
C LYS A 682 -6.74 2.71 -27.29
N ALA A 683 -6.17 2.96 -26.11
CA ALA A 683 -5.86 1.95 -25.12
C ALA A 683 -7.11 1.29 -24.55
N PHE A 684 -8.06 2.09 -24.05
CA PHE A 684 -9.32 1.60 -23.50
C PHE A 684 -10.18 0.89 -24.54
N ASN A 685 -10.27 1.42 -25.77
CA ASN A 685 -11.02 0.76 -26.85
C ASN A 685 -10.43 -0.62 -27.20
N ASN A 686 -9.11 -0.71 -27.30
CA ASN A 686 -8.46 -1.99 -27.58
C ASN A 686 -8.68 -2.99 -26.45
N PHE A 687 -8.59 -2.53 -25.20
CA PHE A 687 -8.74 -3.35 -24.01
C PHE A 687 -10.17 -3.85 -23.81
N ASP A 688 -11.16 -2.96 -23.91
CA ASP A 688 -12.58 -3.32 -23.82
C ASP A 688 -12.98 -4.33 -24.91
N GLU A 689 -12.41 -4.25 -26.12
CA GLU A 689 -12.64 -5.26 -27.17
C GLU A 689 -12.08 -6.65 -26.79
N LYS A 690 -11.06 -6.73 -25.92
CA LYS A 690 -10.53 -8.01 -25.42
C LYS A 690 -11.45 -8.59 -24.36
N ILE A 691 -11.88 -7.77 -23.40
CA ILE A 691 -12.82 -8.16 -22.34
C ILE A 691 -14.16 -8.58 -22.94
N SER A 692 -14.77 -7.73 -23.78
CA SER A 692 -16.08 -7.97 -24.39
C SER A 692 -16.14 -9.24 -25.25
N LYS A 693 -15.00 -9.71 -25.75
CA LYS A 693 -14.90 -10.93 -26.57
C LYS A 693 -14.38 -12.14 -25.79
N SER A 694 -14.17 -12.00 -24.47
CA SER A 694 -13.53 -12.99 -23.60
C SER A 694 -12.36 -13.65 -24.33
N LYS A 695 -11.39 -12.83 -24.77
CA LYS A 695 -10.24 -13.37 -25.50
C LYS A 695 -9.29 -14.03 -24.52
N ALA A 696 -8.73 -15.17 -24.91
CA ALA A 696 -7.70 -15.84 -24.12
C ALA A 696 -6.48 -14.92 -23.90
N LEU A 697 -5.99 -14.94 -22.67
CA LEU A 697 -4.82 -14.22 -22.19
C LEU A 697 -3.58 -14.96 -22.67
N LYS A 698 -2.83 -14.30 -23.57
CA LYS A 698 -1.55 -14.79 -24.06
C LYS A 698 -0.44 -13.97 -23.43
N ILE A 699 -0.07 -14.32 -22.21
CA ILE A 699 1.10 -13.78 -21.55
C ILE A 699 2.16 -14.87 -21.58
N ASP A 700 3.29 -14.50 -22.14
CA ASP A 700 4.54 -15.23 -22.04
C ASP A 700 5.47 -14.28 -21.29
N VAL A 701 6.07 -14.74 -20.20
CA VAL A 701 6.90 -13.91 -19.29
C VAL A 701 8.02 -13.21 -20.07
N ASP A 702 8.59 -13.86 -21.08
CA ASP A 702 9.62 -13.28 -21.96
C ASP A 702 9.09 -12.18 -22.90
N HIS A 703 7.77 -12.15 -23.10
CA HIS A 703 7.04 -11.26 -23.99
C HIS A 703 6.01 -10.38 -23.28
N ALA A 704 6.01 -10.31 -21.95
CA ALA A 704 4.97 -9.64 -21.18
C ALA A 704 4.79 -8.16 -21.55
N ARG A 705 5.88 -7.48 -21.98
CA ARG A 705 5.86 -6.10 -22.52
C ARG A 705 5.10 -5.94 -23.85
N LYS A 706 4.86 -7.02 -24.57
CA LYS A 706 4.07 -7.06 -25.81
C LYS A 706 2.61 -7.46 -25.55
N SER A 707 2.26 -7.85 -24.31
CA SER A 707 0.87 -8.14 -23.94
C SER A 707 0.00 -6.89 -24.13
N GLU A 708 -1.29 -7.08 -24.38
CA GLU A 708 -2.21 -5.95 -24.54
C GLU A 708 -2.42 -5.21 -23.21
N ILE A 709 -2.25 -5.90 -22.07
CA ILE A 709 -2.28 -5.30 -20.73
C ILE A 709 -1.08 -4.35 -20.55
N ALA A 710 0.14 -4.79 -20.87
CA ALA A 710 1.31 -3.91 -20.79
C ALA A 710 1.24 -2.72 -21.78
N LYS A 711 0.58 -2.90 -22.93
CA LYS A 711 0.30 -1.79 -23.87
C LYS A 711 -0.71 -0.82 -23.28
N LEU A 712 -1.82 -1.30 -22.72
CA LEU A 712 -2.80 -0.48 -22.01
C LEU A 712 -2.08 0.34 -20.93
N PHE A 713 -1.29 -0.32 -20.09
CA PHE A 713 -0.55 0.32 -19.01
C PHE A 713 0.39 1.38 -19.55
N GLY A 714 1.17 1.06 -20.59
CA GLY A 714 2.05 2.04 -21.26
C GLY A 714 1.33 3.26 -21.85
N PHE A 715 0.07 3.12 -22.30
CA PHE A 715 -0.72 4.25 -22.77
C PHE A 715 -1.33 5.06 -21.63
N ILE A 716 -1.83 4.42 -20.56
CA ILE A 716 -2.37 5.14 -19.40
C ILE A 716 -1.24 5.90 -18.67
N GLU A 717 -0.06 5.29 -18.57
CA GLU A 717 1.17 5.94 -18.13
C GLU A 717 1.54 7.22 -18.90
N SER A 718 1.04 7.42 -20.12
CA SER A 718 1.31 8.63 -20.91
C SER A 718 0.72 9.88 -20.24
N VAL A 719 -0.30 9.73 -19.41
CA VAL A 719 -0.95 10.80 -18.64
C VAL A 719 0.04 11.44 -17.68
N VAL A 720 0.96 10.65 -17.11
CA VAL A 720 2.00 11.11 -16.17
C VAL A 720 3.23 11.68 -16.90
N ASN A 721 3.19 11.82 -18.24
CA ASN A 721 4.29 12.46 -18.97
C ASN A 721 4.33 13.98 -18.81
N ASP A 722 3.20 14.61 -18.47
CA ASP A 722 3.16 16.05 -18.22
C ASP A 722 3.89 16.40 -16.93
N LYS A 723 4.99 17.17 -17.07
CA LYS A 723 5.81 17.64 -15.95
C LYS A 723 5.07 18.54 -14.95
N ARG A 724 3.89 19.05 -15.31
CA ARG A 724 3.06 19.93 -14.46
C ARG A 724 1.93 19.20 -13.73
N GLY A 725 1.75 17.90 -13.97
CA GLY A 725 0.66 17.10 -13.39
C GLY A 725 -0.74 17.50 -13.85
N PHE A 726 -0.89 18.39 -14.83
CA PHE A 726 -2.18 18.82 -15.34
C PHE A 726 -2.91 17.65 -16.01
N ASN A 727 -2.18 16.80 -16.74
CA ASN A 727 -2.79 15.64 -17.38
C ASN A 727 -3.39 14.63 -16.40
N GLN A 728 -2.66 14.35 -15.32
CA GLN A 728 -3.16 13.47 -14.27
C GLN A 728 -4.40 14.05 -13.56
N LYS A 729 -4.40 15.38 -13.35
CA LYS A 729 -5.51 16.08 -12.71
C LYS A 729 -6.81 15.96 -13.51
N TRP A 730 -6.79 16.26 -14.81
CA TRP A 730 -8.00 16.12 -15.64
C TRP A 730 -8.37 14.67 -15.88
N PHE A 731 -7.41 13.75 -15.93
CA PHE A 731 -7.69 12.33 -16.07
C PHE A 731 -8.47 11.79 -14.86
N GLY A 732 -8.05 12.14 -13.64
CA GLY A 732 -8.80 11.78 -12.43
C GLY A 732 -10.21 12.35 -12.39
N TYR A 733 -10.40 13.62 -12.76
CA TYR A 733 -11.75 14.22 -12.86
C TYR A 733 -12.62 13.49 -13.90
N MET A 734 -12.03 13.17 -15.05
CA MET A 734 -12.73 12.48 -16.14
C MET A 734 -13.21 11.09 -15.73
N ILE A 735 -12.42 10.36 -14.94
CA ILE A 735 -12.82 9.06 -14.38
C ILE A 735 -14.08 9.22 -13.53
N LEU A 736 -14.08 10.17 -12.60
CA LEU A 736 -15.22 10.43 -11.72
C LEU A 736 -16.46 10.82 -12.51
N GLU A 737 -16.33 11.74 -13.47
CA GLU A 737 -17.47 12.18 -14.28
C GLU A 737 -18.06 11.05 -15.13
N LEU A 738 -17.21 10.22 -15.75
CA LEU A 738 -17.66 9.11 -16.59
C LEU A 738 -18.39 8.06 -15.78
N ILE A 739 -17.90 7.72 -14.58
CA ILE A 739 -18.56 6.76 -13.71
C ILE A 739 -19.87 7.34 -13.17
N GLU A 740 -19.88 8.59 -12.68
CA GLU A 740 -21.11 9.25 -12.23
C GLU A 740 -22.18 9.30 -13.33
N MET A 741 -21.78 9.56 -14.59
CA MET A 741 -22.70 9.68 -15.72
C MET A 741 -23.28 8.33 -16.17
N HIS A 742 -22.50 7.26 -16.13
CA HIS A 742 -22.88 5.97 -16.71
C HIS A 742 -23.22 4.87 -15.70
N TYR A 743 -22.64 4.96 -14.50
CA TYR A 743 -22.70 3.97 -13.43
C TYR A 743 -22.77 4.67 -12.06
N PRO A 744 -23.79 5.52 -11.81
CA PRO A 744 -23.89 6.31 -10.57
C PRO A 744 -23.95 5.43 -9.31
N ASP A 745 -24.49 4.21 -9.42
CA ASP A 745 -24.51 3.20 -8.33
C ASP A 745 -23.11 2.66 -7.98
N LYS A 746 -22.11 2.93 -8.81
CA LYS A 746 -20.71 2.51 -8.66
C LYS A 746 -19.77 3.68 -8.35
N ALA A 747 -20.25 4.93 -8.35
CA ALA A 747 -19.42 6.10 -8.12
C ALA A 747 -18.81 6.10 -6.71
N ASP A 748 -19.60 5.73 -5.70
CA ASP A 748 -19.16 5.65 -4.29
C ASP A 748 -18.09 4.57 -4.02
N ALA A 749 -17.85 3.65 -4.95
CA ALA A 749 -16.80 2.64 -4.82
C ALA A 749 -15.40 3.19 -5.19
N ILE A 750 -15.32 4.35 -5.84
CA ILE A 750 -14.05 5.01 -6.11
C ILE A 750 -13.60 5.71 -4.82
N SER A 751 -12.47 5.26 -4.26
CA SER A 751 -11.92 5.87 -3.06
C SER A 751 -11.03 7.06 -3.43
N CYS A 752 -11.32 8.21 -2.83
CA CYS A 752 -10.59 9.45 -3.07
C CYS A 752 -10.14 10.05 -1.74
N THR A 753 -8.83 10.07 -1.50
CA THR A 753 -8.27 10.55 -0.24
C THR A 753 -7.35 11.74 -0.43
N PHE A 754 -7.37 12.62 0.56
CA PHE A 754 -6.39 13.69 0.73
C PHE A 754 -5.82 13.61 2.15
N THR A 755 -4.51 13.43 2.24
CA THR A 755 -3.80 13.28 3.49
C THR A 755 -2.81 14.42 3.67
N ILE A 756 -2.74 14.96 4.90
CA ILE A 756 -1.69 15.85 5.34
C ILE A 756 -1.01 15.21 6.54
N GLN A 757 0.22 14.76 6.38
CA GLN A 757 1.04 14.27 7.49
C GLN A 757 1.96 15.40 7.95
N THR A 758 2.12 15.55 9.25
CA THR A 758 2.98 16.59 9.83
C THR A 758 3.83 16.02 10.95
N THR A 759 5.09 16.43 10.98
CA THR A 759 6.02 16.06 12.05
C THR A 759 6.36 17.29 12.87
N THR A 760 6.26 17.20 14.20
CA THR A 760 6.67 18.25 15.14
C THR A 760 7.51 17.65 16.27
N GLY A 761 8.82 17.88 16.26
CA GLY A 761 9.75 17.14 17.12
C GLY A 761 9.73 15.65 16.78
N ASN A 762 9.40 14.80 17.77
CA ASN A 762 9.30 13.33 17.60
C ASN A 762 7.84 12.85 17.53
N LYS A 763 6.90 13.70 17.08
CA LYS A 763 5.48 13.36 16.99
C LYS A 763 4.97 13.57 15.57
N ASP A 764 4.37 12.52 15.02
CA ASP A 764 3.70 12.54 13.74
C ASP A 764 2.18 12.60 13.94
N GLU A 765 1.53 13.48 13.19
CA GLU A 765 0.08 13.62 13.13
C GLU A 765 -0.37 13.58 11.68
N ALA A 766 -1.45 12.84 11.39
CA ALA A 766 -2.03 12.76 10.06
C ALA A 766 -3.47 13.27 10.05
N LEU A 767 -3.80 14.12 9.09
CA LEU A 767 -5.16 14.54 8.77
C LEU A 767 -5.57 13.86 7.47
N VAL A 768 -6.62 13.05 7.50
CA VAL A 768 -7.15 12.34 6.32
C VAL A 768 -8.53 12.88 5.99
N PHE A 769 -8.77 13.13 4.71
CA PHE A 769 -10.04 13.60 4.15
C PHE A 769 -10.49 12.69 3.00
N GLY A 770 -11.80 12.51 2.85
CA GLY A 770 -12.40 11.64 1.83
C GLY A 770 -12.76 10.24 2.36
N ALA A 771 -13.34 9.42 1.48
CA ALA A 771 -13.72 8.03 1.70
C ALA A 771 -13.15 7.18 0.55
#